data_AF-A0A850VI50-F1
#
_entry.id   AF-A0A850VI50-F1
#
_cell.length_a   1.000
_cell.length_b   1.000
_cell.length_c   1.000
_cell.angle_alpha   90.00
_cell.angle_beta   90.00
_cell.angle_gamma   90.00
#
_symmetry.space_group_name_H-M   'P 1'
#
loop_
_entity.id
_entity.type
_entity.pdbx_description
1 polymer ?
#
loop_
_entity_poly.entity_id
_entity_poly.type
_entity_poly.pdbx_seq_one_letter_code
_entity_poly.pdbx_strand_id
1 'polypeptide(L)'
;MEKFGMNFGGGPSRKELLETIETQKQQLLRFQARLKDVVCAYKSLLKEKEALEASLKALSNSHDGDLAAPPPGPGDAADDRSSEHSEDSAGTAASADTAASVTSVTSAKGEEEARPAATPPQRAEDGEGAEPCGAGEPPERRLLQLKAQLATLTGALATVTREKSRMEASYQAERRQMKQELEEAAGRARGEAERQEGELRRLRELLAQSRARLAEQQQEREREQGDHGLMLRELQELLRAEREGRRRAELQLRQAREALAGERAQGYEQHARQLGQELEELRRELQGVREENGKPDPRIQELQEEMAGLKNHFQLQLVQEMKKTAQAEEQLRQRSQREEQRVAELEAQVSQVSELLGTYEKAKQRDQGTIQRLKDRIVQLDLENKTLAMAASSRSLGEVAVEEASLDVTALKEKMEKLRKLLQVAAGKGLEGPEAEEPREPELPPGAGDGDSGDKAPGGHCQQELRQLKEEFERYKVRAQQVLKSKASKDVGLAKELEEAREQLAELRDKHVLLQLAADETEQQHRQELEARKQELSQLQQLHRQELERCQLEFRERALRLEEEMHKQRDRALAVLAEKDRELEQLRALTLPHGPKSSREGGPGDVPSQDCSEILPQALQLCSGSEPTFFLYAEQLARKEVEIAALRKHKHRLEVQLHQLQGRALAEEDRHREEVAALRGEIQKSCRDKSREGANLEYLKNVVYRFLTLPDARGRQQTLTAILAILHFSPEEKLSIAKSSAQGSWWLHGKR
;
A
#
# COMPACT_ATOMS: atom_id res chain seq x y z
N MET A 1 -11.86 -1.48 32.43
CA MET A 1 -10.59 -1.31 33.19
C MET A 1 -10.54 -2.23 34.43
N GLU A 2 -11.25 -3.35 34.45
CA GLU A 2 -11.42 -4.20 35.65
C GLU A 2 -10.50 -5.44 35.69
N LYS A 3 -9.56 -5.58 34.73
CA LYS A 3 -8.63 -6.72 34.66
C LYS A 3 -7.36 -6.57 35.49
N PHE A 4 -7.18 -5.44 36.18
CA PHE A 4 -6.14 -5.25 37.17
C PHE A 4 -6.80 -5.21 38.54
N GLY A 5 -6.53 -6.23 39.37
CA GLY A 5 -7.07 -6.40 40.71
C GLY A 5 -6.52 -5.39 41.73
N MET A 6 -6.56 -4.11 41.39
CA MET A 6 -6.25 -3.00 42.28
C MET A 6 -7.51 -2.68 43.08
N ASN A 7 -7.72 -3.45 44.16
CA ASN A 7 -8.53 -2.95 45.25
C ASN A 7 -7.82 -1.71 45.78
N PHE A 8 -8.26 -0.51 45.35
CA PHE A 8 -7.88 0.73 46.00
C PHE A 8 -8.21 0.56 47.48
N GLY A 9 -7.17 0.51 48.32
CA GLY A 9 -7.33 0.30 49.74
C GLY A 9 -8.30 1.35 50.27
N GLY A 10 -9.46 0.89 50.74
CA GLY A 10 -10.46 1.76 51.34
C GLY A 10 -9.82 2.42 52.56
N GLY A 11 -9.38 3.66 52.40
CA GLY A 11 -9.01 4.49 53.54
C GLY A 11 -10.18 4.55 54.52
N PRO A 12 -9.91 4.71 55.83
CA PRO A 12 -10.94 4.64 56.85
C PRO A 12 -12.12 5.52 56.47
N SER A 13 -13.32 4.96 56.52
CA SER A 13 -14.48 5.65 55.97
C SER A 13 -14.69 7.00 56.66
N ARG A 14 -15.38 7.94 55.99
CA ARG A 14 -15.67 9.25 56.59
C ARG A 14 -16.36 9.13 57.96
N LYS A 15 -17.05 8.01 58.24
CA LYS A 15 -17.63 7.71 59.57
C LYS A 15 -16.56 7.30 60.58
N GLU A 16 -15.68 6.36 60.25
CA GLU A 16 -14.55 5.96 61.11
C GLU A 16 -13.62 7.15 61.43
N LEU A 17 -13.40 8.05 60.46
CA LEU A 17 -12.65 9.30 60.69
C LEU A 17 -13.37 10.27 61.64
N LEU A 18 -14.70 10.31 61.65
CA LEU A 18 -15.46 11.11 62.61
C LEU A 18 -15.47 10.45 64.00
N GLU A 19 -15.64 9.13 64.08
CA GLU A 19 -15.60 8.37 65.34
C GLU A 19 -14.20 8.42 66.00
N THR A 20 -13.13 8.39 65.21
CA THR A 20 -11.76 8.60 65.71
C THR A 20 -11.53 10.03 66.20
N ILE A 21 -12.08 11.05 65.52
CA ILE A 21 -12.05 12.44 66.01
C ILE A 21 -12.86 12.61 67.31
N GLU A 22 -14.03 11.97 67.44
CA GLU A 22 -14.85 12.02 68.65
C GLU A 22 -14.20 11.30 69.84
N THR A 23 -13.63 10.12 69.62
CA THR A 23 -12.88 9.39 70.66
C THR A 23 -11.61 10.15 71.08
N GLN A 24 -10.88 10.77 70.14
CA GLN A 24 -9.76 11.66 70.46
C GLN A 24 -10.19 12.89 71.27
N LYS A 25 -11.32 13.53 70.93
CA LYS A 25 -11.89 14.63 71.73
C LYS A 25 -12.24 14.19 73.16
N GLN A 26 -12.84 13.01 73.33
CA GLN A 26 -13.13 12.46 74.66
C GLN A 26 -11.85 12.17 75.46
N GLN A 27 -10.80 11.66 74.80
CA GLN A 27 -9.49 11.46 75.45
C GLN A 27 -8.86 12.79 75.87
N LEU A 28 -8.86 13.81 75.01
CA LEU A 28 -8.37 15.16 75.33
C LEU A 28 -9.10 15.78 76.52
N LEU A 29 -10.44 15.63 76.61
CA LEU A 29 -11.21 16.09 77.77
C LEU A 29 -10.82 15.34 79.06
N ARG A 30 -10.58 14.02 79.00
CA ARG A 30 -10.09 13.23 80.15
C ARG A 30 -8.69 13.65 80.58
N PHE A 31 -7.78 13.92 79.63
CA PHE A 31 -6.45 14.46 79.94
C PHE A 31 -6.52 15.88 80.52
N GLN A 32 -7.40 16.73 80.00
CA GLN A 32 -7.62 18.08 80.54
C GLN A 32 -8.17 18.04 81.97
N ALA A 33 -9.08 17.13 82.28
CA ALA A 33 -9.58 16.90 83.65
C ALA A 33 -8.44 16.46 84.58
N ARG A 34 -7.72 15.39 84.22
CA ARG A 34 -6.56 14.90 84.98
C ARG A 34 -5.49 15.97 85.19
N LEU A 35 -5.22 16.81 84.19
CA LEU A 35 -4.26 17.90 84.30
C LEU A 35 -4.74 19.01 85.25
N LYS A 36 -6.05 19.33 85.26
CA LYS A 36 -6.65 20.22 86.26
C LYS A 36 -6.51 19.63 87.67
N ASP A 37 -6.77 18.34 87.84
CA ASP A 37 -6.65 17.66 89.14
C ASP A 37 -5.19 17.66 89.63
N VAL A 38 -4.22 17.38 88.75
CA VAL A 38 -2.77 17.47 89.05
C VAL A 38 -2.35 18.90 89.40
N VAL A 39 -2.85 19.92 88.69
CA VAL A 39 -2.57 21.33 89.01
C VAL A 39 -3.20 21.74 90.34
N CYS A 40 -4.38 21.21 90.69
CA CYS A 40 -5.00 21.42 92.00
C CYS A 40 -4.19 20.74 93.11
N ALA A 41 -3.76 19.49 92.92
CA ALA A 41 -2.90 18.77 93.85
C ALA A 41 -1.52 19.43 94.02
N TYR A 42 -0.93 19.96 92.96
CA TYR A 42 0.30 20.75 93.03
C TYR A 42 0.10 22.05 93.81
N LYS A 43 -1.04 22.72 93.64
CA LYS A 43 -1.39 23.92 94.41
C LYS A 43 -1.70 23.65 95.88
N SER A 44 -2.24 22.48 96.24
CA SER A 44 -2.36 22.08 97.66
C SER A 44 -0.99 21.72 98.24
N LEU A 45 -0.17 20.96 97.51
CA LEU A 45 1.19 20.61 97.93
C LEU A 45 2.07 21.86 98.14
N LEU A 46 1.94 22.88 97.29
CA LEU A 46 2.62 24.17 97.49
C LEU A 46 2.17 24.87 98.78
N LYS A 47 0.86 24.88 99.08
CA LYS A 47 0.34 25.45 100.34
C LYS A 47 0.78 24.67 101.57
N GLU A 48 0.83 23.34 101.46
CA GLU A 48 1.37 22.46 102.51
C GLU A 48 2.86 22.73 102.72
N LYS A 49 3.64 22.89 101.64
CA LYS A 49 5.04 23.30 101.70
C LYS A 49 5.20 24.68 102.37
N GLU A 50 4.42 25.68 101.95
CA GLU A 50 4.43 27.03 102.55
C GLU A 50 4.07 26.98 104.05
N ALA A 51 3.09 26.17 104.45
CA ALA A 51 2.71 25.96 105.84
C ALA A 51 3.81 25.24 106.64
N LEU A 52 4.47 24.24 106.04
CA LEU A 52 5.61 23.55 106.64
C LEU A 52 6.82 24.47 106.78
N GLU A 53 7.13 25.29 105.78
CA GLU A 53 8.19 26.31 105.87
C GLU A 53 7.87 27.38 106.92
N ALA A 54 6.61 27.80 107.04
CA ALA A 54 6.17 28.69 108.12
C ALA A 54 6.32 28.04 109.50
N SER A 55 5.98 26.75 109.63
CA SER A 55 6.17 25.99 110.88
C SER A 55 7.64 25.80 111.23
N LEU A 56 8.51 25.54 110.24
CA LEU A 56 9.95 25.44 110.42
C LEU A 56 10.56 26.80 110.80
N LYS A 57 10.10 27.91 110.21
CA LYS A 57 10.52 29.26 110.61
C LYS A 57 10.06 29.58 112.04
N ALA A 58 8.84 29.20 112.42
CA ALA A 58 8.37 29.35 113.80
C ALA A 58 9.20 28.50 114.79
N LEU A 59 9.53 27.26 114.42
CA LEU A 59 10.37 26.37 115.23
C LEU A 59 11.82 26.85 115.34
N SER A 60 12.43 27.33 114.25
CA SER A 60 13.79 27.90 114.26
C SER A 60 13.84 29.16 115.12
N ASN A 61 12.86 30.05 115.00
CA ASN A 61 12.73 31.23 115.84
C ASN A 61 12.47 30.89 117.33
N SER A 62 12.01 29.67 117.63
CA SER A 62 11.90 29.14 119.01
C SER A 62 13.14 28.37 119.48
N HIS A 63 14.12 28.14 118.60
CA HIS A 63 15.35 27.40 118.89
C HIS A 63 16.59 28.30 119.03
N ASP A 64 16.64 29.44 118.33
CA ASP A 64 17.70 30.45 118.44
C ASP A 64 17.64 31.31 119.72
N GLY A 65 17.03 30.79 120.80
CA GLY A 65 16.72 31.53 122.03
C GLY A 65 17.73 31.39 123.18
N ASP A 66 18.59 30.36 123.18
CA ASP A 66 19.45 30.06 124.33
C ASP A 66 20.92 29.75 123.94
N LEU A 67 21.82 30.50 124.62
CA LEU A 67 23.27 30.35 124.72
C LEU A 67 24.16 30.85 123.56
N ALA A 68 25.13 31.68 123.92
CA ALA A 68 26.08 32.36 123.04
C ALA A 68 27.55 32.17 123.50
N ALA A 69 28.49 32.49 122.60
CA ALA A 69 29.92 32.77 122.85
C ALA A 69 30.92 31.54 122.84
N PRO A 70 32.23 31.75 122.51
CA PRO A 70 33.02 30.82 121.64
C PRO A 70 34.41 30.42 122.23
N PRO A 71 35.50 30.19 121.43
CA PRO A 71 35.95 28.98 120.69
C PRO A 71 37.26 28.36 121.33
N PRO A 72 38.10 27.44 120.75
CA PRO A 72 38.75 27.39 119.40
C PRO A 72 38.76 26.00 118.67
N GLY A 73 39.31 25.94 117.44
CA GLY A 73 39.38 24.75 116.54
C GLY A 73 40.61 23.81 116.78
N PRO A 74 41.24 23.15 115.76
CA PRO A 74 40.98 23.10 114.30
C PRO A 74 40.86 21.65 113.72
N GLY A 75 40.77 21.48 112.39
CA GLY A 75 40.96 20.17 111.72
C GLY A 75 40.50 20.10 110.26
N ASP A 76 41.34 19.57 109.35
CA ASP A 76 41.12 19.47 107.90
C ASP A 76 40.08 18.42 107.47
N ALA A 77 39.41 18.65 106.32
CA ALA A 77 39.27 17.65 105.24
C ALA A 77 38.53 18.17 103.98
N ALA A 78 39.16 17.90 102.82
CA ALA A 78 38.57 17.41 101.56
C ALA A 78 37.39 18.14 100.85
N ASP A 79 37.74 18.74 99.71
CA ASP A 79 37.20 18.50 98.35
C ASP A 79 35.75 18.83 97.91
N ASP A 80 35.73 19.11 96.59
CA ASP A 80 34.64 19.10 95.61
C ASP A 80 33.40 19.97 95.85
N ARG A 81 33.48 21.21 95.35
CA ARG A 81 32.31 22.03 94.99
C ARG A 81 32.00 21.92 93.50
N SER A 82 30.98 21.11 93.22
CA SER A 82 29.81 21.47 92.39
C SER A 82 30.04 22.41 91.19
N SER A 83 29.97 21.82 90.01
CA SER A 83 29.56 22.51 88.78
C SER A 83 28.08 22.91 88.88
N GLU A 84 27.80 24.20 88.72
CA GLU A 84 26.45 24.75 88.50
C GLU A 84 26.44 25.65 87.26
N HIS A 85 25.23 25.97 86.79
CA HIS A 85 24.86 26.84 85.66
C HIS A 85 24.86 26.24 84.25
N SER A 86 23.66 25.87 83.81
CA SER A 86 23.15 26.32 82.50
C SER A 86 21.71 26.83 82.68
N GLU A 87 21.55 28.15 82.82
CA GLU A 87 20.27 28.81 82.54
C GLU A 87 20.25 29.14 81.04
N ASP A 88 19.13 28.94 80.35
CA ASP A 88 18.96 29.59 79.05
C ASP A 88 17.48 29.94 78.73
N SER A 89 17.36 31.13 78.15
CA SER A 89 16.30 31.66 77.28
C SER A 89 14.84 31.75 77.77
N ALA A 90 14.42 33.01 77.96
CA ALA A 90 13.03 33.45 77.98
C ALA A 90 12.63 34.14 76.65
N GLY A 91 11.31 34.29 76.42
CA GLY A 91 10.70 35.00 75.28
C GLY A 91 10.01 34.06 74.27
N THR A 92 8.98 34.43 73.49
CA THR A 92 8.23 35.69 73.29
C THR A 92 7.00 35.37 72.41
N ALA A 93 5.80 35.95 72.49
CA ALA A 93 5.04 36.69 73.52
C ALA A 93 3.58 36.93 72.99
N ALA A 94 2.69 37.58 73.76
CA ALA A 94 1.39 38.15 73.34
C ALA A 94 0.27 37.16 72.89
N SER A 95 -1.03 37.47 72.89
CA SER A 95 -1.88 38.44 73.64
C SER A 95 -3.35 38.14 73.29
N ALA A 96 -4.29 38.28 74.23
CA ALA A 96 -5.65 38.84 74.04
C ALA A 96 -6.57 38.57 75.25
N ASP A 97 -7.26 39.62 75.71
CA ASP A 97 -8.37 39.55 76.66
C ASP A 97 -9.60 38.83 76.09
N THR A 98 -10.54 38.40 76.94
CA THR A 98 -11.83 39.11 77.13
C THR A 98 -12.66 38.52 78.30
N ALA A 99 -13.27 39.44 79.04
CA ALA A 99 -14.03 39.36 80.28
C ALA A 99 -15.22 38.36 80.43
N ALA A 100 -15.67 38.32 81.70
CA ALA A 100 -17.03 38.12 82.20
C ALA A 100 -17.57 36.68 82.42
N SER A 101 -17.72 36.35 83.72
CA SER A 101 -18.98 36.02 84.45
C SER A 101 -19.86 34.85 83.95
N VAL A 102 -20.71 34.16 84.73
CA VAL A 102 -21.59 34.54 85.85
C VAL A 102 -21.98 33.25 86.63
N THR A 103 -22.02 33.25 88.00
CA THR A 103 -22.91 32.44 88.93
C THR A 103 -23.07 30.89 88.77
N SER A 104 -23.58 30.07 89.72
CA SER A 104 -23.80 30.12 91.19
C SER A 104 -24.29 28.76 91.72
N VAL A 105 -23.73 28.29 92.85
CA VAL A 105 -24.40 27.70 94.05
C VAL A 105 -25.34 26.44 93.93
N THR A 106 -25.35 25.65 95.02
CA THR A 106 -26.25 24.51 95.39
C THR A 106 -26.00 23.11 94.81
N SER A 107 -26.31 22.00 95.49
CA SER A 107 -26.22 21.60 96.94
C SER A 107 -26.71 20.14 97.09
N ALA A 108 -26.31 19.46 98.18
CA ALA A 108 -26.95 18.27 98.78
C ALA A 108 -26.95 16.95 97.95
N LYS A 109 -27.19 15.75 98.52
CA LYS A 109 -26.89 15.12 99.83
C LYS A 109 -27.30 13.63 99.69
N GLY A 110 -26.62 12.67 100.33
CA GLY A 110 -27.08 11.28 100.33
C GLY A 110 -26.16 10.30 101.08
N GLU A 111 -26.58 9.88 102.26
CA GLU A 111 -26.10 8.71 103.02
C GLU A 111 -26.68 7.39 102.39
N GLU A 112 -26.44 6.12 102.78
CA GLU A 112 -25.77 5.50 103.95
C GLU A 112 -25.45 3.98 103.69
N GLU A 113 -24.77 3.33 104.66
CA GLU A 113 -24.78 1.89 105.02
C GLU A 113 -23.99 0.84 104.18
N ALA A 114 -23.46 -0.28 104.72
CA ALA A 114 -23.48 -0.84 106.10
C ALA A 114 -22.14 -1.56 106.48
N ARG A 115 -22.03 -1.94 107.76
CA ARG A 115 -20.88 -2.62 108.44
C ARG A 115 -21.28 -4.09 108.81
N PRO A 116 -20.38 -5.01 109.26
CA PRO A 116 -20.01 -5.05 110.69
C PRO A 116 -18.67 -5.71 111.14
N ALA A 117 -18.24 -5.30 112.35
CA ALA A 117 -17.62 -6.05 113.48
C ALA A 117 -16.22 -6.73 113.34
N ALA A 118 -15.41 -6.90 114.42
CA ALA A 118 -15.68 -6.77 115.87
C ALA A 118 -14.48 -6.19 116.70
N THR A 119 -14.78 -5.80 117.94
CA THR A 119 -13.96 -5.15 119.01
C THR A 119 -14.38 -5.72 120.40
N PRO A 120 -14.14 -5.10 121.59
CA PRO A 120 -13.04 -4.25 122.07
C PRO A 120 -12.17 -5.06 123.10
N PRO A 121 -12.32 -5.06 124.47
CA PRO A 121 -12.93 -4.20 125.52
C PRO A 121 -11.88 -3.50 126.45
N GLN A 122 -12.17 -2.92 127.62
CA GLN A 122 -12.99 -1.73 127.97
C GLN A 122 -12.61 -1.17 129.38
N ARG A 123 -12.56 0.17 129.57
CA ARG A 123 -12.87 0.94 130.81
C ARG A 123 -11.99 0.74 132.09
N ALA A 124 -12.15 1.51 133.19
CA ALA A 124 -12.40 2.95 133.48
C ALA A 124 -12.46 3.15 135.02
N GLU A 125 -12.28 4.39 135.51
CA GLU A 125 -12.66 4.90 136.87
C GLU A 125 -11.99 4.21 138.09
N ASP A 126 -11.57 4.86 139.19
CA ASP A 126 -12.20 5.87 140.04
C ASP A 126 -11.14 6.80 140.71
N GLY A 127 -11.58 7.76 141.54
CA GLY A 127 -10.71 8.64 142.33
C GLY A 127 -11.02 8.61 143.84
N GLU A 128 -10.04 9.01 144.65
CA GLU A 128 -10.21 9.30 146.09
C GLU A 128 -9.14 10.31 146.55
N GLY A 129 -9.36 10.96 147.69
CA GLY A 129 -8.42 11.93 148.27
C GLY A 129 -8.14 11.67 149.76
N ALA A 130 -7.45 12.63 150.38
CA ALA A 130 -7.06 12.72 151.79
C ALA A 130 -5.78 11.96 152.24
N GLU A 131 -4.86 12.75 152.82
CA GLU A 131 -3.89 12.36 153.86
C GLU A 131 -4.64 11.87 155.13
N PRO A 132 -4.06 11.05 156.06
CA PRO A 132 -2.64 11.14 156.47
C PRO A 132 -1.89 9.83 156.86
N CYS A 133 -0.55 9.97 156.99
CA CYS A 133 0.36 9.29 157.93
C CYS A 133 0.30 7.76 158.16
N GLY A 134 1.41 7.04 157.88
CA GLY A 134 1.83 5.91 158.72
C GLY A 134 2.70 4.81 158.07
N ALA A 135 3.83 4.51 158.71
CA ALA A 135 4.69 3.31 158.55
C ALA A 135 5.39 3.09 157.18
N GLY A 136 6.70 2.81 157.23
CA GLY A 136 7.53 2.61 156.04
C GLY A 136 7.55 1.17 155.52
N GLU A 137 7.62 1.02 154.19
CA GLU A 137 7.96 -0.22 153.50
C GLU A 137 9.29 -0.06 152.70
N PRO A 138 10.06 -1.14 152.50
CA PRO A 138 11.46 -1.05 152.08
C PRO A 138 11.67 -0.63 150.61
N PRO A 139 12.82 0.02 150.29
CA PRO A 139 13.11 0.55 148.95
C PRO A 139 13.17 -0.51 147.83
N GLU A 140 13.37 -1.78 148.17
CA GLU A 140 13.59 -2.87 147.22
C GLU A 140 12.39 -3.15 146.30
N ARG A 141 11.15 -3.05 146.81
CA ARG A 141 9.93 -3.30 146.00
C ARG A 141 9.76 -2.26 144.89
N ARG A 142 10.02 -0.99 145.18
CA ARG A 142 9.98 0.10 144.18
C ARG A 142 11.08 -0.06 143.13
N LEU A 143 12.27 -0.47 143.55
CA LEU A 143 13.39 -0.77 142.63
C LEU A 143 13.06 -1.93 141.67
N LEU A 144 12.35 -2.95 142.11
CA LEU A 144 11.91 -4.06 141.23
C LEU A 144 10.85 -3.61 140.21
N GLN A 145 9.89 -2.77 140.61
CA GLN A 145 8.89 -2.21 139.69
C GLN A 145 9.53 -1.31 138.61
N LEU A 146 10.46 -0.43 139.00
CA LEU A 146 11.21 0.40 138.06
C LEU A 146 12.06 -0.44 137.09
N LYS A 147 12.70 -1.52 137.57
CA LYS A 147 13.43 -2.47 136.72
C LYS A 147 12.52 -3.16 135.70
N ALA A 148 11.31 -3.56 136.10
CA ALA A 148 10.33 -4.16 135.20
C ALA A 148 9.82 -3.15 134.14
N GLN A 149 9.54 -1.91 134.54
CA GLN A 149 9.14 -0.84 133.61
C GLN A 149 10.25 -0.50 132.62
N LEU A 150 11.50 -0.40 133.08
CA LEU A 150 12.67 -0.21 132.22
C LEU A 150 12.83 -1.38 131.24
N ALA A 151 12.69 -2.63 131.69
CA ALA A 151 12.76 -3.79 130.80
C ALA A 151 11.66 -3.77 129.71
N THR A 152 10.43 -3.40 130.06
CA THR A 152 9.32 -3.26 129.09
C THR A 152 9.56 -2.11 128.11
N LEU A 153 10.04 -0.95 128.57
CA LEU A 153 10.39 0.18 127.70
C LEU A 153 11.58 -0.15 126.79
N THR A 154 12.61 -0.83 127.29
CA THR A 154 13.73 -1.34 126.47
C THR A 154 13.24 -2.37 125.44
N GLY A 155 12.30 -3.25 125.82
CA GLY A 155 11.65 -4.19 124.91
C GLY A 155 10.86 -3.48 123.80
N ALA A 156 10.06 -2.47 124.15
CA ALA A 156 9.29 -1.67 123.19
C ALA A 156 10.20 -0.84 122.26
N LEU A 157 11.30 -0.28 122.77
CA LEU A 157 12.31 0.37 121.94
C LEU A 157 13.03 -0.63 121.03
N ALA A 158 13.29 -1.86 121.49
CA ALA A 158 13.85 -2.93 120.66
C ALA A 158 12.89 -3.39 119.56
N THR A 159 11.57 -3.45 119.81
CA THR A 159 10.59 -3.74 118.76
C THR A 159 10.46 -2.58 117.78
N VAL A 160 10.37 -1.33 118.24
CA VAL A 160 10.26 -0.15 117.35
C VAL A 160 11.53 0.04 116.51
N THR A 161 12.72 -0.20 117.06
CA THR A 161 13.98 -0.16 116.27
C THR A 161 14.07 -1.31 115.27
N ARG A 162 13.59 -2.51 115.62
CA ARG A 162 13.50 -3.65 114.68
C ARG A 162 12.47 -3.41 113.57
N GLU A 163 11.34 -2.80 113.89
CA GLU A 163 10.32 -2.43 112.89
C GLU A 163 10.80 -1.28 112.02
N LYS A 164 11.44 -0.26 112.59
CA LYS A 164 12.12 0.81 111.84
C LYS A 164 13.15 0.24 110.87
N SER A 165 14.06 -0.64 111.33
CA SER A 165 15.07 -1.23 110.45
C SER A 165 14.46 -2.13 109.38
N ARG A 166 13.35 -2.82 109.68
CA ARG A 166 12.57 -3.58 108.70
C ARG A 166 11.93 -2.68 107.63
N MET A 167 11.33 -1.56 108.04
CA MET A 167 10.72 -0.57 107.14
C MET A 167 11.75 0.19 106.32
N GLU A 168 12.92 0.51 106.90
CA GLU A 168 14.05 1.09 106.16
C GLU A 168 14.62 0.08 105.15
N ALA A 169 14.72 -1.20 105.50
CA ALA A 169 15.14 -2.25 104.59
C ALA A 169 14.11 -2.48 103.45
N SER A 170 12.80 -2.47 103.74
CA SER A 170 11.77 -2.59 102.71
C SER A 170 11.75 -1.36 101.80
N TYR A 171 11.81 -0.15 102.35
CA TYR A 171 11.92 1.08 101.56
C TYR A 171 13.18 1.11 100.68
N GLN A 172 14.33 0.64 101.18
CA GLN A 172 15.55 0.51 100.37
C GLN A 172 15.40 -0.54 99.27
N ALA A 173 14.69 -1.65 99.52
CA ALA A 173 14.38 -2.66 98.52
C ALA A 173 13.42 -2.12 97.45
N GLU A 174 12.30 -1.51 97.85
CA GLU A 174 11.34 -0.83 96.98
C GLU A 174 12.01 0.26 96.14
N ARG A 175 12.87 1.10 96.74
CA ARG A 175 13.64 2.13 96.00
C ARG A 175 14.59 1.52 94.96
N ARG A 176 15.16 0.33 95.21
CA ARG A 176 15.99 -0.39 94.22
C ARG A 176 15.12 -1.02 93.13
N GLN A 177 14.00 -1.64 93.50
CA GLN A 177 13.04 -2.22 92.57
C GLN A 177 12.45 -1.14 91.64
N MET A 178 11.97 -0.01 92.16
CA MET A 178 11.47 1.11 91.35
C MET A 178 12.52 1.67 90.40
N LYS A 179 13.81 1.69 90.79
CA LYS A 179 14.90 2.06 89.87
C LYS A 179 15.08 1.03 88.76
N GLN A 180 15.10 -0.25 89.09
CA GLN A 180 15.19 -1.35 88.11
C GLN A 180 14.00 -1.34 87.15
N GLU A 181 12.78 -1.13 87.65
CA GLU A 181 11.57 -1.01 86.81
C GLU A 181 11.62 0.21 85.88
N LEU A 182 12.15 1.35 86.34
CA LEU A 182 12.39 2.53 85.49
C LEU A 182 13.49 2.31 84.45
N GLU A 183 14.59 1.65 84.83
CA GLU A 183 15.68 1.28 83.92
C GLU A 183 15.22 0.28 82.86
N GLU A 184 14.42 -0.72 83.23
CA GLU A 184 13.77 -1.65 82.30
C GLU A 184 12.76 -0.96 81.38
N ALA A 185 11.90 -0.08 81.93
CA ALA A 185 10.94 0.67 81.12
C ALA A 185 11.64 1.60 80.12
N ALA A 186 12.72 2.27 80.54
CA ALA A 186 13.57 3.07 79.65
C ALA A 186 14.28 2.21 78.59
N GLY A 187 14.75 1.01 78.96
CA GLY A 187 15.33 0.04 78.02
C GLY A 187 14.34 -0.44 76.97
N ARG A 188 13.10 -0.76 77.38
CA ARG A 188 12.00 -1.15 76.48
C ARG A 188 11.65 0.00 75.52
N ALA A 189 11.48 1.21 76.02
CA ALA A 189 11.19 2.40 75.21
C ALA A 189 12.30 2.72 74.20
N ARG A 190 13.58 2.57 74.59
CA ARG A 190 14.72 2.70 73.66
C ARG A 190 14.70 1.63 72.57
N GLY A 191 14.50 0.37 72.94
CA GLY A 191 14.41 -0.74 71.95
C GLY A 191 13.21 -0.61 71.01
N GLU A 192 12.10 -0.02 71.45
CA GLU A 192 10.95 0.31 70.59
C GLU A 192 11.26 1.48 69.65
N ALA A 193 11.94 2.52 70.12
CA ALA A 193 12.41 3.63 69.28
C ALA A 193 13.40 3.14 68.21
N GLU A 194 14.38 2.30 68.56
CA GLU A 194 15.34 1.71 67.61
C GLU A 194 14.65 0.84 66.54
N ARG A 195 13.61 0.08 66.92
CA ARG A 195 12.78 -0.68 65.97
C ARG A 195 12.04 0.25 65.01
N GLN A 196 11.37 1.28 65.54
CA GLN A 196 10.64 2.27 64.73
C GLN A 196 11.59 3.04 63.79
N GLU A 197 12.79 3.42 64.26
CA GLU A 197 13.81 4.01 63.40
C GLU A 197 14.27 3.05 62.30
N GLY A 198 14.48 1.76 62.62
CA GLY A 198 14.81 0.73 61.64
C GLY A 198 13.71 0.56 60.58
N GLU A 199 12.45 0.56 60.98
CA GLU A 199 11.29 0.52 60.08
C GLU A 199 11.20 1.78 59.22
N LEU A 200 11.39 2.97 59.79
CA LEU A 200 11.42 4.23 59.04
C LEU A 200 12.58 4.28 58.03
N ARG A 201 13.76 3.74 58.38
CA ARG A 201 14.90 3.62 57.45
C ARG A 201 14.56 2.69 56.29
N ARG A 202 14.03 1.48 56.56
CA ARG A 202 13.56 0.53 55.54
C ARG A 202 12.47 1.12 54.63
N LEU A 203 11.50 1.85 55.19
CA LEU A 203 10.45 2.52 54.41
C LEU A 203 11.03 3.65 53.54
N ARG A 204 11.99 4.43 54.04
CA ARG A 204 12.72 5.44 53.24
C ARG A 204 13.52 4.79 52.10
N GLU A 205 14.18 3.66 52.35
CA GLU A 205 14.90 2.89 51.32
C GLU A 205 13.95 2.36 50.24
N LEU A 206 12.80 1.77 50.61
CA LEU A 206 11.78 1.31 49.66
C LEU A 206 11.14 2.47 48.87
N LEU A 207 10.96 3.64 49.49
CA LEU A 207 10.54 4.85 48.80
C LEU A 207 11.62 5.38 47.85
N ALA A 208 12.90 5.29 48.21
CA ALA A 208 14.00 5.66 47.32
C ALA A 208 14.12 4.70 46.13
N GLN A 209 14.02 3.39 46.37
CA GLN A 209 14.05 2.36 45.32
C GLN A 209 12.85 2.48 44.37
N SER A 210 11.63 2.73 44.88
CA SER A 210 10.46 2.93 44.01
C SER A 210 10.55 4.24 43.22
N ARG A 211 11.08 5.33 43.80
CA ARG A 211 11.38 6.57 43.07
C ARG A 211 12.43 6.37 41.98
N ALA A 212 13.51 5.62 42.26
CA ALA A 212 14.53 5.28 41.27
C ALA A 212 13.95 4.49 40.10
N ARG A 213 13.19 3.41 40.38
CA ARG A 213 12.49 2.62 39.35
C ARG A 213 11.52 3.45 38.51
N LEU A 214 10.80 4.39 39.13
CA LEU A 214 9.91 5.30 38.40
C LEU A 214 10.68 6.29 37.52
N ALA A 215 11.82 6.79 37.97
CA ALA A 215 12.69 7.67 37.19
C ALA A 215 13.35 6.92 36.02
N GLU A 216 13.79 5.67 36.22
CA GLU A 216 14.29 4.78 35.17
C GLU A 216 13.21 4.54 34.11
N GLN A 217 11.99 4.16 34.51
CA GLN A 217 10.86 3.97 33.59
C GLN A 217 10.43 5.25 32.86
N GLN A 218 10.56 6.42 33.49
CA GLN A 218 10.34 7.70 32.83
C GLN A 218 11.41 7.95 31.75
N GLN A 219 12.68 7.76 32.09
CA GLN A 219 13.78 7.93 31.15
C GLN A 219 13.73 6.92 29.99
N GLU A 220 13.32 5.67 30.23
CA GLU A 220 13.08 4.67 29.19
C GLU A 220 11.98 5.11 28.23
N ARG A 221 10.84 5.58 28.74
CA ARG A 221 9.75 6.10 27.90
C ARG A 221 10.13 7.36 27.12
N GLU A 222 10.96 8.24 27.71
CA GLU A 222 11.48 9.43 27.02
C GLU A 222 12.46 9.06 25.91
N ARG A 223 13.33 8.05 26.13
CA ARG A 223 14.20 7.48 25.09
C ARG A 223 13.37 6.86 23.97
N GLU A 224 12.43 5.98 24.30
CA GLU A 224 11.50 5.39 23.32
C GLU A 224 10.76 6.46 22.53
N GLN A 225 10.24 7.52 23.16
CA GLN A 225 9.60 8.64 22.47
C GLN A 225 10.57 9.41 21.56
N GLY A 226 11.82 9.58 21.98
CA GLY A 226 12.90 10.11 21.16
C GLY A 226 13.16 9.25 19.92
N ASP A 227 13.31 7.93 20.10
CA ASP A 227 13.57 6.96 19.04
C ASP A 227 12.39 6.87 18.06
N HIS A 228 11.14 6.80 18.55
CA HIS A 228 9.95 6.93 17.72
C HIS A 228 9.92 8.26 16.95
N GLY A 229 10.35 9.36 17.57
CA GLY A 229 10.48 10.66 16.93
C GLY A 229 11.54 10.71 15.82
N LEU A 230 12.66 10.00 16.00
CA LEU A 230 13.72 9.85 14.98
C LEU A 230 13.25 8.96 13.83
N MET A 231 12.71 7.77 14.12
CA MET A 231 12.15 6.87 13.11
C MET A 231 11.04 7.54 12.28
N LEU A 232 10.18 8.36 12.89
CA LEU A 232 9.18 9.13 12.15
C LEU A 232 9.77 10.20 11.23
N ARG A 233 10.92 10.80 11.58
CA ARG A 233 11.63 11.75 10.71
C ARG A 233 12.29 11.02 9.54
N GLU A 234 13.00 9.92 9.82
CA GLU A 234 13.61 9.06 8.80
C GLU A 234 12.57 8.52 7.81
N LEU A 235 11.44 7.99 8.32
CA LEU A 235 10.32 7.56 7.47
C LEU A 235 9.76 8.70 6.62
N GLN A 236 9.64 9.93 7.16
CA GLN A 236 9.23 11.09 6.37
C GLN A 236 10.26 11.46 5.30
N GLU A 237 11.55 11.35 5.58
CA GLU A 237 12.64 11.63 4.64
C GLU A 237 12.70 10.58 3.52
N LEU A 238 12.62 9.30 3.85
CA LEU A 238 12.49 8.20 2.88
C LEU A 238 11.26 8.39 1.99
N LEU A 239 10.10 8.76 2.57
CA LEU A 239 8.86 8.96 1.83
C LEU A 239 8.90 10.24 0.97
N ARG A 240 9.65 11.28 1.38
CA ARG A 240 9.99 12.44 0.51
C ARG A 240 10.90 12.01 -0.64
N ALA A 241 11.99 11.30 -0.35
CA ALA A 241 12.93 10.80 -1.35
C ALA A 241 12.27 9.87 -2.38
N GLU A 242 11.39 8.97 -1.95
CA GLU A 242 10.57 8.15 -2.85
C GLU A 242 9.63 8.99 -3.72
N ARG A 243 8.93 9.98 -3.15
CA ARG A 243 8.06 10.88 -3.92
C ARG A 243 8.85 11.68 -4.96
N GLU A 244 10.05 12.13 -4.62
CA GLU A 244 10.95 12.79 -5.57
C GLU A 244 11.47 11.82 -6.65
N GLY A 245 11.88 10.61 -6.27
CA GLY A 245 12.29 9.56 -7.21
C GLY A 245 11.18 9.22 -8.21
N ARG A 246 9.96 9.01 -7.72
CA ARG A 246 8.76 8.78 -8.55
C ARG A 246 8.49 9.97 -9.48
N ARG A 247 8.55 11.22 -8.99
CA ARG A 247 8.39 12.43 -9.82
C ARG A 247 9.47 12.55 -10.91
N ARG A 248 10.73 12.27 -10.58
CA ARG A 248 11.86 12.28 -11.53
C ARG A 248 11.67 11.21 -12.62
N ALA A 249 11.29 9.99 -12.23
CA ALA A 249 10.98 8.90 -13.15
C ALA A 249 9.76 9.19 -14.04
N GLU A 250 8.69 9.77 -13.48
CA GLU A 250 7.53 10.22 -14.26
C GLU A 250 7.90 11.29 -15.29
N LEU A 251 8.75 12.26 -14.93
CA LEU A 251 9.23 13.29 -15.85
C LEU A 251 10.07 12.68 -16.98
N GLN A 252 10.97 11.76 -16.66
CA GLN A 252 11.75 10.99 -17.65
C GLN A 252 10.84 10.17 -18.58
N LEU A 253 9.81 9.52 -18.04
CA LEU A 253 8.83 8.77 -18.83
C LEU A 253 7.95 9.67 -19.72
N ARG A 254 7.57 10.87 -19.26
CA ARG A 254 6.87 11.87 -20.08
C ARG A 254 7.77 12.32 -21.23
N GLN A 255 9.00 12.74 -20.93
CA GLN A 255 10.00 13.16 -21.94
C GLN A 255 10.28 12.05 -22.97
N ALA A 256 10.48 10.80 -22.53
CA ALA A 256 10.70 9.67 -23.44
C ALA A 256 9.46 9.37 -24.31
N ARG A 257 8.25 9.48 -23.75
CA ARG A 257 7.00 9.34 -24.52
C ARG A 257 6.82 10.48 -25.52
N GLU A 258 7.11 11.71 -25.14
CA GLU A 258 7.03 12.89 -26.00
C GLU A 258 8.06 12.82 -27.14
N ALA A 259 9.30 12.40 -26.87
CA ALA A 259 10.32 12.15 -27.89
C ALA A 259 9.87 11.05 -28.87
N LEU A 260 9.47 9.88 -28.38
CA LEU A 260 8.99 8.78 -29.22
C LEU A 260 7.71 9.12 -29.99
N ALA A 261 6.80 9.89 -29.40
CA ALA A 261 5.59 10.36 -30.07
C ALA A 261 5.93 11.40 -31.14
N GLY A 262 6.85 12.33 -30.87
CA GLY A 262 7.34 13.32 -31.82
C GLY A 262 8.02 12.69 -33.02
N GLU A 263 8.99 11.80 -32.81
CA GLU A 263 9.70 11.08 -33.87
C GLU A 263 8.73 10.23 -34.71
N ARG A 264 7.82 9.49 -34.07
CA ARG A 264 6.83 8.65 -34.79
C ARG A 264 5.81 9.50 -35.54
N ALA A 265 5.27 10.55 -34.94
CA ALA A 265 4.32 11.43 -35.61
C ALA A 265 4.96 12.13 -36.81
N GLN A 266 6.20 12.64 -36.67
CA GLN A 266 6.95 13.22 -37.78
C GLN A 266 7.24 12.21 -38.88
N GLY A 267 7.61 10.97 -38.53
CA GLY A 267 7.79 9.88 -39.50
C GLY A 267 6.51 9.53 -40.24
N TYR A 268 5.39 9.34 -39.54
CA TYR A 268 4.09 9.06 -40.15
C TYR A 268 3.56 10.25 -40.98
N GLU A 269 3.77 11.50 -40.56
CA GLU A 269 3.44 12.69 -41.36
C GLU A 269 4.29 12.76 -42.64
N GLN A 270 5.59 12.47 -42.57
CA GLN A 270 6.47 12.46 -43.74
C GLN A 270 6.05 11.36 -44.72
N HIS A 271 5.79 10.15 -44.25
CA HIS A 271 5.29 9.06 -45.10
C HIS A 271 3.89 9.33 -45.66
N ALA A 272 2.98 9.94 -44.89
CA ALA A 272 1.66 10.34 -45.39
C ALA A 272 1.76 11.45 -46.46
N ARG A 273 2.72 12.39 -46.33
CA ARG A 273 3.01 13.41 -47.35
C ARG A 273 3.62 12.79 -48.61
N GLN A 274 4.55 11.84 -48.48
CA GLN A 274 5.14 11.09 -49.59
C GLN A 274 4.07 10.31 -50.36
N LEU A 275 3.29 9.48 -49.68
CA LEU A 275 2.17 8.74 -50.29
C LEU A 275 1.11 9.68 -50.87
N GLY A 276 0.89 10.85 -50.26
CA GLY A 276 0.01 11.90 -50.81
C GLY A 276 0.52 12.46 -52.14
N GLN A 277 1.83 12.75 -52.23
CA GLN A 277 2.49 13.21 -53.45
C GLN A 277 2.44 12.13 -54.55
N GLU A 278 2.80 10.89 -54.24
CA GLU A 278 2.72 9.74 -55.16
C GLU A 278 1.29 9.53 -55.67
N LEU A 279 0.27 9.62 -54.80
CA LEU A 279 -1.14 9.53 -55.20
C LEU A 279 -1.61 10.71 -56.05
N GLU A 280 -1.08 11.92 -55.82
CA GLU A 280 -1.37 13.09 -56.68
C GLU A 280 -0.70 12.96 -58.05
N GLU A 281 0.53 12.48 -58.11
CA GLU A 281 1.28 12.22 -59.35
C GLU A 281 0.57 11.15 -60.18
N LEU A 282 0.27 9.99 -59.58
CA LEU A 282 -0.50 8.92 -60.24
C LEU A 282 -1.90 9.39 -60.67
N ARG A 283 -2.55 10.30 -59.93
CA ARG A 283 -3.82 10.91 -60.34
C ARG A 283 -3.65 11.84 -61.55
N ARG A 284 -2.60 12.65 -61.59
CA ARG A 284 -2.28 13.52 -62.74
C ARG A 284 -1.95 12.69 -63.98
N GLU A 285 -1.17 11.61 -63.83
CA GLU A 285 -0.87 10.66 -64.91
C GLU A 285 -2.14 9.97 -65.41
N LEU A 286 -2.98 9.44 -64.51
CA LEU A 286 -4.28 8.85 -64.87
C LEU A 286 -5.22 9.86 -65.53
N GLN A 287 -5.18 11.14 -65.15
CA GLN A 287 -5.95 12.20 -65.81
C GLN A 287 -5.39 12.48 -67.21
N GLY A 288 -4.08 12.65 -67.37
CA GLY A 288 -3.43 12.80 -68.68
C GLY A 288 -3.75 11.65 -69.63
N VAL A 289 -3.59 10.41 -69.18
CA VAL A 289 -3.93 9.20 -69.96
C VAL A 289 -5.43 9.14 -70.27
N ARG A 290 -6.33 9.60 -69.39
CA ARG A 290 -7.77 9.69 -69.69
C ARG A 290 -8.10 10.80 -70.68
N GLU A 291 -7.40 11.93 -70.63
CA GLU A 291 -7.56 13.04 -71.59
C GLU A 291 -6.97 12.70 -72.96
N GLU A 292 -5.92 11.88 -73.01
CA GLU A 292 -5.35 11.33 -74.24
C GLU A 292 -6.28 10.29 -74.87
N ASN A 293 -6.72 9.28 -74.11
CA ASN A 293 -7.70 8.28 -74.58
C ASN A 293 -9.11 8.86 -74.82
N GLY A 294 -9.43 10.01 -74.21
CA GLY A 294 -10.69 10.72 -74.40
C GLY A 294 -10.77 11.55 -75.68
N LYS A 295 -9.63 11.81 -76.33
CA LYS A 295 -9.59 12.39 -77.68
C LYS A 295 -9.91 11.25 -78.66
N PRO A 296 -11.01 11.32 -79.44
CA PRO A 296 -11.30 10.29 -80.44
C PRO A 296 -10.15 10.24 -81.44
N ASP A 297 -9.66 9.05 -81.80
CA ASP A 297 -8.56 8.92 -82.76
C ASP A 297 -8.79 9.81 -83.99
N PRO A 298 -7.82 10.63 -84.42
CA PRO A 298 -8.02 11.57 -85.53
C PRO A 298 -8.44 10.83 -86.80
N ARG A 299 -7.94 9.60 -86.99
CA ARG A 299 -8.32 8.73 -88.10
C ARG A 299 -9.79 8.28 -88.05
N ILE A 300 -10.37 8.11 -86.86
CA ILE A 300 -11.80 7.80 -86.71
C ILE A 300 -12.64 9.04 -87.01
N GLN A 301 -12.18 10.24 -86.65
CA GLN A 301 -12.85 11.49 -87.00
C GLN A 301 -12.86 11.71 -88.52
N GLU A 302 -11.70 11.58 -89.18
CA GLU A 302 -11.57 11.61 -90.65
C GLU A 302 -12.53 10.61 -91.33
N LEU A 303 -12.56 9.35 -90.86
CA LEU A 303 -13.46 8.33 -91.41
C LEU A 303 -14.95 8.64 -91.15
N GLN A 304 -15.29 9.29 -90.03
CA GLN A 304 -16.68 9.74 -89.78
C GLN A 304 -17.08 10.86 -90.73
N GLU A 305 -16.18 11.82 -91.02
CA GLU A 305 -16.39 12.88 -91.99
C GLU A 305 -16.49 12.35 -93.43
N GLU A 306 -15.60 11.44 -93.84
CA GLU A 306 -15.66 10.75 -95.13
C GLU A 306 -16.98 9.97 -95.29
N MET A 307 -17.40 9.22 -94.25
CA MET A 307 -18.67 8.49 -94.24
C MET A 307 -19.89 9.41 -94.26
N ALA A 308 -19.83 10.59 -93.63
CA ALA A 308 -20.88 11.60 -93.73
C ALA A 308 -20.94 12.21 -95.14
N GLY A 309 -19.79 12.53 -95.73
CA GLY A 309 -19.66 13.01 -97.11
C GLY A 309 -20.22 12.01 -98.13
N LEU A 310 -19.87 10.72 -98.00
CA LEU A 310 -20.40 9.65 -98.84
C LEU A 310 -21.92 9.47 -98.67
N LYS A 311 -22.44 9.47 -97.43
CA LYS A 311 -23.89 9.42 -97.17
C LYS A 311 -24.63 10.58 -97.84
N ASN A 312 -24.11 11.80 -97.72
CA ASN A 312 -24.68 12.98 -98.36
C ASN A 312 -24.63 12.88 -99.89
N HIS A 313 -23.54 12.35 -100.45
CA HIS A 313 -23.42 12.13 -101.89
C HIS A 313 -24.44 11.09 -102.41
N PHE A 314 -24.58 9.95 -101.74
CA PHE A 314 -25.56 8.93 -102.11
C PHE A 314 -27.00 9.42 -101.94
N GLN A 315 -27.32 10.21 -100.91
CA GLN A 315 -28.62 10.84 -100.76
C GLN A 315 -28.92 11.79 -101.93
N LEU A 316 -27.94 12.60 -102.36
CA LEU A 316 -28.09 13.51 -103.48
C LEU A 316 -28.28 12.75 -104.81
N GLN A 317 -27.52 11.66 -105.04
CA GLN A 317 -27.70 10.77 -106.18
C GLN A 317 -29.10 10.13 -106.20
N LEU A 318 -29.56 9.60 -105.06
CA LEU A 318 -30.89 8.99 -104.94
C LEU A 318 -32.00 9.99 -105.32
N VAL A 319 -31.91 11.24 -104.85
CA VAL A 319 -32.86 12.31 -105.21
C VAL A 319 -32.78 12.68 -106.69
N GLN A 320 -31.61 12.60 -107.32
CA GLN A 320 -31.47 12.82 -108.77
C GLN A 320 -32.10 11.69 -109.59
N GLU A 321 -31.89 10.42 -109.21
CA GLU A 321 -32.53 9.29 -109.88
C GLU A 321 -34.05 9.30 -109.68
N MET A 322 -34.54 9.59 -108.46
CA MET A 322 -35.99 9.77 -108.21
C MET A 322 -36.61 10.88 -109.07
N LYS A 323 -35.87 11.96 -109.37
CA LYS A 323 -36.34 13.01 -110.28
C LYS A 323 -36.39 12.52 -111.74
N LYS A 324 -35.40 11.74 -112.19
CA LYS A 324 -35.39 11.14 -113.54
C LYS A 324 -36.53 10.12 -113.71
N THR A 325 -36.77 9.26 -112.72
CA THR A 325 -37.87 8.28 -112.78
C THR A 325 -39.22 8.98 -112.77
N ALA A 326 -39.44 10.00 -111.94
CA ALA A 326 -40.66 10.79 -111.95
C ALA A 326 -40.91 11.48 -113.30
N GLN A 327 -39.88 12.04 -113.93
CA GLN A 327 -39.96 12.61 -115.29
C GLN A 327 -40.29 11.55 -116.35
N ALA A 328 -39.71 10.35 -116.25
CA ALA A 328 -40.02 9.25 -117.16
C ALA A 328 -41.46 8.73 -116.98
N GLU A 329 -41.94 8.61 -115.74
CA GLU A 329 -43.35 8.28 -115.46
C GLU A 329 -44.30 9.32 -116.01
N GLU A 330 -43.99 10.62 -115.87
CA GLU A 330 -44.84 11.69 -116.42
C GLU A 330 -44.90 11.63 -117.96
N GLN A 331 -43.77 11.38 -118.62
CA GLN A 331 -43.73 11.13 -120.07
C GLN A 331 -44.55 9.90 -120.48
N LEU A 332 -44.54 8.82 -119.68
CA LEU A 332 -45.37 7.64 -119.93
C LEU A 332 -46.86 7.92 -119.70
N ARG A 333 -47.24 8.65 -118.65
CA ARG A 333 -48.63 9.11 -118.42
C ARG A 333 -49.13 9.96 -119.59
N GLN A 334 -48.31 10.88 -120.10
CA GLN A 334 -48.64 11.69 -121.28
C GLN A 334 -48.78 10.86 -122.57
N ARG A 335 -48.05 9.74 -122.71
CA ARG A 335 -48.24 8.80 -123.84
C ARG A 335 -49.53 8.02 -123.68
N SER A 336 -49.79 7.44 -122.51
CA SER A 336 -51.05 6.73 -122.18
C SER A 336 -52.27 7.60 -122.50
N GLN A 337 -52.28 8.84 -122.04
CA GLN A 337 -53.39 9.78 -122.31
C GLN A 337 -53.61 10.06 -123.81
N ARG A 338 -52.55 10.12 -124.63
CA ARG A 338 -52.66 10.29 -126.10
C ARG A 338 -53.12 9.02 -126.79
N GLU A 339 -52.73 7.86 -126.27
CA GLU A 339 -53.18 6.55 -126.76
C GLU A 339 -54.66 6.31 -126.40
N GLU A 340 -55.07 6.61 -125.16
CA GLU A 340 -56.46 6.61 -124.69
C GLU A 340 -57.35 7.56 -125.53
N GLN A 341 -56.88 8.79 -125.80
CA GLN A 341 -57.58 9.73 -126.69
C GLN A 341 -57.76 9.15 -128.11
N ARG A 342 -56.70 8.56 -128.69
CA ARG A 342 -56.80 7.87 -129.99
C ARG A 342 -57.75 6.68 -129.97
N VAL A 343 -57.76 5.90 -128.90
CA VAL A 343 -58.71 4.77 -128.75
C VAL A 343 -60.13 5.31 -128.70
N ALA A 344 -60.41 6.35 -127.91
CA ALA A 344 -61.74 6.98 -127.86
C ALA A 344 -62.18 7.58 -129.22
N GLU A 345 -61.27 8.18 -129.99
CA GLU A 345 -61.53 8.64 -131.35
C GLU A 345 -61.86 7.48 -132.31
N LEU A 346 -61.12 6.36 -132.23
CA LEU A 346 -61.36 5.17 -133.02
C LEU A 346 -62.67 4.47 -132.62
N GLU A 347 -62.98 4.38 -131.33
CA GLU A 347 -64.25 3.85 -130.82
C GLU A 347 -65.44 4.70 -131.31
N ALA A 348 -65.31 6.02 -131.34
CA ALA A 348 -66.33 6.92 -131.91
C ALA A 348 -66.49 6.77 -133.43
N GLN A 349 -65.41 6.48 -134.17
CA GLN A 349 -65.52 6.16 -135.61
C GLN A 349 -66.18 4.79 -135.83
N VAL A 350 -65.86 3.79 -135.01
CA VAL A 350 -66.48 2.46 -135.06
C VAL A 350 -67.97 2.52 -134.71
N SER A 351 -68.38 3.34 -133.74
CA SER A 351 -69.80 3.53 -133.42
C SER A 351 -70.56 4.19 -134.58
N GLN A 352 -69.99 5.24 -135.19
CA GLN A 352 -70.58 5.88 -136.39
C GLN A 352 -70.73 4.91 -137.56
N VAL A 353 -69.72 4.09 -137.86
CA VAL A 353 -69.80 3.06 -138.91
C VAL A 353 -70.85 1.99 -138.56
N SER A 354 -70.96 1.60 -137.29
CA SER A 354 -71.95 0.64 -136.80
C SER A 354 -73.38 1.18 -136.92
N GLU A 355 -73.60 2.46 -136.62
CA GLU A 355 -74.88 3.15 -136.81
C GLU A 355 -75.26 3.21 -138.29
N LEU A 356 -74.32 3.60 -139.17
CA LEU A 356 -74.54 3.62 -140.62
C LEU A 356 -74.90 2.22 -141.15
N LEU A 357 -74.13 1.18 -140.80
CA LEU A 357 -74.45 -0.22 -141.15
C LEU A 357 -75.85 -0.61 -140.65
N GLY A 358 -76.21 -0.23 -139.43
CA GLY A 358 -77.55 -0.43 -138.86
C GLY A 358 -78.66 0.27 -139.64
N THR A 359 -78.40 1.42 -140.29
CA THR A 359 -79.38 2.05 -141.20
C THR A 359 -79.47 1.35 -142.56
N TYR A 360 -78.36 0.88 -143.12
CA TYR A 360 -78.34 0.11 -144.37
C TYR A 360 -79.04 -1.26 -144.23
N GLU A 361 -78.83 -1.97 -143.12
CA GLU A 361 -79.54 -3.24 -142.84
C GLU A 361 -81.06 -3.02 -142.76
N LYS A 362 -81.50 -1.94 -142.08
CA LYS A 362 -82.93 -1.56 -142.00
C LYS A 362 -83.52 -1.17 -143.36
N ALA A 363 -82.74 -0.54 -144.25
CA ALA A 363 -83.17 -0.25 -145.61
C ALA A 363 -83.33 -1.55 -146.43
N LYS A 364 -82.30 -2.40 -146.42
CA LYS A 364 -82.31 -3.73 -147.06
C LYS A 364 -83.47 -4.62 -146.60
N GLN A 365 -83.83 -4.60 -145.32
CA GLN A 365 -85.01 -5.31 -144.80
C GLN A 365 -86.34 -4.78 -145.38
N ARG A 366 -86.46 -3.45 -145.56
CA ARG A 366 -87.64 -2.85 -146.22
C ARG A 366 -87.72 -3.28 -147.69
N ASP A 367 -86.59 -3.29 -148.39
CA ASP A 367 -86.52 -3.69 -149.80
C ASP A 367 -86.79 -5.19 -149.98
N GLN A 368 -86.32 -6.05 -149.06
CA GLN A 368 -86.70 -7.46 -149.05
C GLN A 368 -88.22 -7.64 -148.85
N GLY A 369 -88.84 -6.83 -147.99
CA GLY A 369 -90.28 -6.84 -147.78
C GLY A 369 -91.10 -6.34 -148.99
N THR A 370 -90.60 -5.37 -149.77
CA THR A 370 -91.26 -4.96 -151.02
C THR A 370 -91.08 -6.01 -152.11
N ILE A 371 -89.90 -6.62 -152.22
CA ILE A 371 -89.62 -7.73 -153.14
C ILE A 371 -90.53 -8.94 -152.86
N GLN A 372 -90.76 -9.30 -151.59
CA GLN A 372 -91.68 -10.39 -151.22
C GLN A 372 -93.10 -10.11 -151.69
N ARG A 373 -93.65 -8.92 -151.41
CA ARG A 373 -95.00 -8.53 -151.89
C ARG A 373 -95.14 -8.57 -153.41
N LEU A 374 -94.09 -8.18 -154.15
CA LEU A 374 -94.07 -8.27 -155.61
C LEU A 374 -94.03 -9.72 -156.10
N LYS A 375 -93.25 -10.60 -155.44
CA LYS A 375 -93.23 -12.04 -155.73
C LYS A 375 -94.59 -12.69 -155.48
N ASP A 376 -95.22 -12.40 -154.35
CA ASP A 376 -96.56 -12.92 -154.01
C ASP A 376 -97.60 -12.47 -155.04
N ARG A 377 -97.51 -11.24 -155.53
CA ARG A 377 -98.39 -10.72 -156.59
C ARG A 377 -98.19 -11.40 -157.94
N ILE A 378 -96.95 -11.77 -158.30
CA ILE A 378 -96.67 -12.56 -159.51
C ILE A 378 -97.29 -13.96 -159.37
N VAL A 379 -97.10 -14.62 -158.22
CA VAL A 379 -97.69 -15.96 -157.96
C VAL A 379 -99.22 -15.93 -158.01
N GLN A 380 -99.87 -14.87 -157.52
CA GLN A 380 -101.31 -14.67 -157.67
C GLN A 380 -101.74 -14.63 -159.16
N LEU A 381 -101.05 -13.83 -159.98
CA LEU A 381 -101.35 -13.71 -161.42
C LEU A 381 -101.07 -15.01 -162.20
N ASP A 382 -100.05 -15.78 -161.80
CA ASP A 382 -99.74 -17.09 -162.39
C ASP A 382 -100.80 -18.16 -162.05
N LEU A 383 -101.42 -18.08 -160.86
CA LEU A 383 -102.53 -18.94 -160.47
C LEU A 383 -103.81 -18.60 -161.24
N GLU A 384 -104.13 -17.31 -161.37
CA GLU A 384 -105.28 -16.82 -162.16
C GLU A 384 -105.18 -17.23 -163.65
N ASN A 385 -104.00 -17.12 -164.25
CA ASN A 385 -103.79 -17.56 -165.64
C ASN A 385 -103.89 -19.10 -165.80
N LYS A 386 -103.44 -19.88 -164.82
CA LYS A 386 -103.55 -21.35 -164.85
C LYS A 386 -105.00 -21.83 -164.73
N THR A 387 -105.83 -21.22 -163.89
CA THR A 387 -107.23 -21.63 -163.74
C THR A 387 -108.06 -21.37 -164.99
N LEU A 388 -107.80 -20.26 -165.71
CA LEU A 388 -108.44 -19.97 -167.01
C LEU A 388 -108.02 -20.96 -168.11
N ALA A 389 -106.79 -21.45 -168.09
CA ALA A 389 -106.29 -22.42 -169.08
C ALA A 389 -106.83 -23.86 -168.86
N MET A 390 -107.14 -24.26 -167.62
CA MET A 390 -107.61 -25.62 -167.32
C MET A 390 -109.12 -25.83 -167.53
N ALA A 391 -109.94 -24.79 -167.55
CA ALA A 391 -111.39 -24.91 -167.70
C ALA A 391 -111.87 -25.25 -169.13
N ALA A 392 -110.98 -25.20 -170.13
CA ALA A 392 -111.36 -25.24 -171.55
C ALA A 392 -111.05 -26.55 -172.30
N SER A 393 -110.36 -27.53 -171.70
CA SER A 393 -109.68 -28.61 -172.47
C SER A 393 -110.21 -30.04 -172.34
N SER A 394 -111.08 -30.40 -171.38
CA SER A 394 -111.42 -31.81 -171.12
C SER A 394 -112.91 -32.15 -170.95
N ARG A 395 -113.49 -32.70 -172.03
CA ARG A 395 -114.53 -33.76 -171.96
C ARG A 395 -113.90 -35.03 -171.34
N SER A 396 -114.54 -35.91 -170.56
CA SER A 396 -115.89 -35.92 -169.96
C SER A 396 -116.11 -37.13 -169.00
N LEU A 397 -116.75 -36.90 -167.84
CA LEU A 397 -117.42 -37.84 -166.88
C LEU A 397 -116.62 -38.96 -166.13
N GLY A 398 -116.72 -39.01 -164.78
CA GLY A 398 -116.50 -40.27 -163.99
C GLY A 398 -115.98 -40.25 -162.52
N GLU A 399 -116.60 -39.53 -161.56
CA GLU A 399 -116.72 -39.80 -160.08
C GLU A 399 -115.55 -40.06 -159.05
N VAL A 400 -115.73 -39.46 -157.84
CA VAL A 400 -115.42 -39.93 -156.43
C VAL A 400 -114.07 -39.61 -155.67
N ALA A 401 -114.18 -38.77 -154.61
CA ALA A 401 -113.59 -38.81 -153.22
C ALA A 401 -112.05 -38.64 -152.94
N VAL A 402 -111.49 -38.21 -151.76
CA VAL A 402 -111.96 -37.67 -150.44
C VAL A 402 -110.79 -37.10 -149.55
N GLU A 403 -111.05 -36.03 -148.74
CA GLU A 403 -110.57 -35.58 -147.36
C GLU A 403 -109.04 -35.65 -146.91
N GLU A 404 -108.51 -35.14 -145.75
CA GLU A 404 -109.02 -34.56 -144.47
C GLU A 404 -107.95 -33.79 -143.58
N ALA A 405 -108.38 -33.05 -142.52
CA ALA A 405 -107.69 -32.66 -141.23
C ALA A 405 -106.48 -31.65 -141.20
N SER A 406 -106.04 -30.97 -140.09
CA SER A 406 -106.56 -30.57 -138.73
C SER A 406 -105.81 -29.33 -138.08
N LEU A 407 -105.51 -29.26 -136.75
CA LEU A 407 -105.20 -28.05 -135.91
C LEU A 407 -104.28 -28.28 -134.66
N ASP A 408 -103.74 -27.23 -133.97
CA ASP A 408 -104.31 -26.65 -132.70
C ASP A 408 -103.47 -25.56 -131.93
N VAL A 409 -104.11 -24.80 -131.01
CA VAL A 409 -103.56 -23.66 -130.23
C VAL A 409 -104.06 -23.62 -128.77
N THR A 410 -103.18 -23.79 -127.77
CA THR A 410 -103.46 -23.45 -126.34
C THR A 410 -102.19 -23.03 -125.57
N ALA A 411 -102.34 -22.62 -124.29
CA ALA A 411 -101.28 -22.31 -123.31
C ALA A 411 -100.55 -20.94 -123.38
N LEU A 412 -101.10 -19.94 -124.06
CA LEU A 412 -100.77 -18.52 -123.83
C LEU A 412 -101.33 -17.99 -122.48
N LYS A 413 -101.11 -18.71 -121.36
CA LYS A 413 -101.75 -18.43 -120.05
C LYS A 413 -100.81 -18.25 -118.85
N GLU A 414 -99.52 -18.58 -118.95
CA GLU A 414 -98.63 -18.61 -117.77
C GLU A 414 -97.81 -17.32 -117.51
N LYS A 415 -97.91 -16.30 -118.37
CA LYS A 415 -97.14 -15.04 -118.24
C LYS A 415 -97.58 -14.08 -117.11
N MET A 416 -98.53 -14.44 -116.24
CA MET A 416 -99.33 -13.45 -115.50
C MET A 416 -99.54 -13.70 -113.99
N GLU A 417 -98.75 -14.54 -113.30
CA GLU A 417 -98.91 -14.69 -111.83
C GLU A 417 -97.73 -14.29 -110.93
N LYS A 418 -96.61 -15.02 -110.87
CA LYS A 418 -95.78 -15.03 -109.64
C LYS A 418 -94.38 -14.41 -109.74
N LEU A 419 -94.36 -13.11 -110.04
CA LEU A 419 -93.48 -12.16 -109.32
C LEU A 419 -93.72 -12.31 -107.80
N ARG A 420 -92.88 -13.05 -107.05
CA ARG A 420 -92.97 -12.99 -105.56
C ARG A 420 -91.75 -13.40 -104.71
N LYS A 421 -90.60 -13.74 -105.28
CA LYS A 421 -89.37 -14.04 -104.50
C LYS A 421 -88.13 -13.35 -105.08
N LEU A 422 -88.19 -12.01 -105.12
CA LEU A 422 -87.00 -11.19 -104.96
C LEU A 422 -86.30 -11.57 -103.65
N LEU A 423 -84.97 -11.34 -103.61
CA LEU A 423 -84.17 -10.95 -102.43
C LEU A 423 -84.44 -11.68 -101.10
N GLN A 424 -83.38 -12.27 -100.52
CA GLN A 424 -82.65 -11.70 -99.37
C GLN A 424 -81.92 -12.80 -98.55
N VAL A 425 -80.95 -12.38 -97.73
CA VAL A 425 -80.17 -13.17 -96.75
C VAL A 425 -79.11 -14.08 -97.40
N ALA A 426 -77.80 -13.81 -97.42
CA ALA A 426 -76.84 -13.19 -96.49
C ALA A 426 -76.27 -14.15 -95.42
N ALA A 427 -74.93 -14.06 -95.23
CA ALA A 427 -74.10 -14.73 -94.21
C ALA A 427 -74.08 -16.27 -94.23
N GLY A 428 -73.00 -16.96 -93.84
CA GLY A 428 -71.70 -16.51 -93.32
C GLY A 428 -71.31 -17.24 -92.03
N LYS A 429 -70.00 -17.42 -91.81
CA LYS A 429 -69.38 -18.19 -90.69
C LYS A 429 -69.59 -19.71 -90.78
N GLY A 430 -68.72 -20.57 -90.26
CA GLY A 430 -67.41 -20.36 -89.61
C GLY A 430 -67.31 -20.94 -88.19
N LEU A 431 -66.13 -21.47 -87.88
CA LEU A 431 -65.55 -21.78 -86.55
C LEU A 431 -65.99 -23.04 -85.77
N GLU A 432 -64.95 -23.75 -85.32
CA GLU A 432 -64.69 -24.30 -83.97
C GLU A 432 -65.53 -25.46 -83.37
N GLY A 433 -64.80 -26.45 -82.78
CA GLY A 433 -65.31 -27.49 -81.87
C GLY A 433 -64.23 -28.57 -81.56
N PRO A 434 -64.14 -29.13 -80.34
CA PRO A 434 -62.87 -29.70 -79.82
C PRO A 434 -62.89 -31.21 -79.42
N GLU A 435 -61.71 -31.70 -78.99
CA GLU A 435 -61.34 -32.77 -78.00
C GLU A 435 -62.41 -33.84 -77.57
N ALA A 436 -62.10 -35.12 -77.31
CA ALA A 436 -60.85 -35.78 -76.91
C ALA A 436 -60.84 -37.32 -77.14
N GLU A 437 -59.71 -37.95 -76.76
CA GLU A 437 -59.46 -39.37 -76.42
C GLU A 437 -59.14 -40.46 -77.50
N GLU A 438 -58.15 -41.24 -77.08
CA GLU A 438 -57.40 -42.41 -77.61
C GLU A 438 -58.22 -43.72 -77.71
N PRO A 439 -57.63 -44.92 -78.03
CA PRO A 439 -56.31 -45.27 -78.60
C PRO A 439 -56.39 -46.35 -79.73
N ARG A 440 -55.23 -46.96 -80.09
CA ARG A 440 -55.02 -48.20 -80.90
C ARG A 440 -55.22 -48.03 -82.42
N GLU A 441 -54.55 -48.73 -83.34
CA GLU A 441 -53.58 -49.87 -83.37
C GLU A 441 -52.96 -49.86 -84.82
N PRO A 442 -52.28 -50.89 -85.39
CA PRO A 442 -51.31 -51.86 -84.85
C PRO A 442 -50.06 -52.07 -85.78
N GLU A 443 -49.15 -52.94 -85.32
CA GLU A 443 -48.37 -53.94 -86.08
C GLU A 443 -47.36 -53.58 -87.20
N LEU A 444 -46.13 -54.08 -87.02
CA LEU A 444 -45.62 -55.21 -87.82
C LEU A 444 -44.57 -56.05 -87.03
N PRO A 445 -44.82 -57.34 -86.75
CA PRO A 445 -43.86 -58.27 -86.15
C PRO A 445 -43.42 -59.36 -87.18
N PRO A 446 -43.30 -60.68 -86.89
CA PRO A 446 -42.02 -61.31 -86.50
C PRO A 446 -41.67 -62.63 -87.25
N GLY A 447 -40.54 -63.26 -86.88
CA GLY A 447 -40.60 -64.68 -86.45
C GLY A 447 -39.64 -65.72 -87.04
N ALA A 448 -39.31 -66.71 -86.17
CA ALA A 448 -38.72 -68.05 -86.40
C ALA A 448 -37.27 -68.13 -86.96
N GLY A 449 -36.43 -69.10 -86.58
CA GLY A 449 -36.47 -70.18 -85.57
C GLY A 449 -35.01 -70.51 -85.16
N ASP A 450 -34.65 -71.51 -84.34
CA ASP A 450 -35.37 -72.61 -83.69
C ASP A 450 -34.67 -72.94 -82.35
N GLY A 451 -35.28 -73.81 -81.54
CA GLY A 451 -34.57 -74.50 -80.47
C GLY A 451 -34.44 -75.98 -80.77
N ASP A 452 -33.29 -76.59 -80.44
CA ASP A 452 -33.24 -77.77 -79.56
C ASP A 452 -31.83 -77.98 -78.99
N SER A 453 -31.81 -78.75 -77.91
CA SER A 453 -30.72 -79.35 -77.14
C SER A 453 -29.62 -80.01 -77.98
N GLY A 454 -28.37 -79.98 -77.50
CA GLY A 454 -27.42 -81.07 -77.79
C GLY A 454 -25.97 -80.72 -78.13
N ASP A 455 -25.17 -80.53 -77.08
CA ASP A 455 -23.80 -81.08 -76.94
C ASP A 455 -22.61 -80.46 -77.71
N LYS A 456 -21.52 -80.19 -76.95
CA LYS A 456 -20.14 -79.78 -77.34
C LYS A 456 -19.96 -78.37 -77.95
N ALA A 457 -19.11 -77.46 -77.42
CA ALA A 457 -18.18 -77.55 -76.29
C ALA A 457 -17.85 -76.16 -75.67
N PRO A 458 -18.19 -75.90 -74.38
CA PRO A 458 -17.94 -74.61 -73.71
C PRO A 458 -16.56 -74.53 -73.04
N GLY A 459 -15.48 -74.91 -73.75
CA GLY A 459 -14.14 -75.02 -73.18
C GLY A 459 -13.25 -73.77 -73.24
N GLY A 460 -13.50 -72.87 -74.21
CA GLY A 460 -12.59 -71.76 -74.52
C GLY A 460 -12.77 -70.51 -73.66
N HIS A 461 -14.00 -69.99 -73.59
CA HIS A 461 -14.28 -68.69 -72.95
C HIS A 461 -14.07 -68.73 -71.43
N CYS A 462 -14.61 -69.74 -70.74
CA CYS A 462 -14.36 -69.92 -69.31
C CYS A 462 -12.87 -70.16 -69.00
N GLN A 463 -12.08 -70.74 -69.91
CA GLN A 463 -10.62 -70.83 -69.75
C GLN A 463 -9.91 -69.48 -69.96
N GLN A 464 -10.37 -68.64 -70.88
CA GLN A 464 -9.81 -67.30 -71.11
C GLN A 464 -10.12 -66.38 -69.92
N GLU A 465 -11.35 -66.41 -69.41
CA GLU A 465 -11.75 -65.73 -68.17
C GLU A 465 -10.92 -66.21 -66.98
N LEU A 466 -10.74 -67.54 -66.81
CA LEU A 466 -9.84 -68.09 -65.77
C LEU A 466 -8.37 -67.67 -65.93
N ARG A 467 -7.89 -67.41 -67.15
CA ARG A 467 -6.52 -66.90 -67.38
C ARG A 467 -6.44 -65.43 -67.02
N GLN A 468 -7.41 -64.62 -67.44
CA GLN A 468 -7.51 -63.20 -67.07
C GLN A 468 -7.61 -63.04 -65.54
N LEU A 469 -8.47 -63.80 -64.87
CA LEU A 469 -8.61 -63.77 -63.41
C LEU A 469 -7.33 -64.21 -62.69
N LYS A 470 -6.57 -65.18 -63.24
CA LYS A 470 -5.25 -65.59 -62.72
C LYS A 470 -4.19 -64.51 -62.92
N GLU A 471 -4.18 -63.85 -64.08
CA GLU A 471 -3.28 -62.71 -64.33
C GLU A 471 -3.61 -61.53 -63.43
N GLU A 472 -4.89 -61.22 -63.23
CA GLU A 472 -5.36 -60.19 -62.30
C GLU A 472 -5.02 -60.53 -60.85
N PHE A 473 -5.13 -61.81 -60.46
CA PHE A 473 -4.73 -62.31 -59.14
C PHE A 473 -3.22 -62.24 -58.93
N GLU A 474 -2.38 -62.62 -59.91
CA GLU A 474 -0.92 -62.46 -59.81
C GLU A 474 -0.53 -60.97 -59.81
N ARG A 475 -1.18 -60.12 -60.62
CA ARG A 475 -1.01 -58.65 -60.56
C ARG A 475 -1.46 -58.10 -59.19
N TYR A 476 -2.52 -58.62 -58.58
CA TYR A 476 -2.97 -58.25 -57.24
C TYR A 476 -1.97 -58.71 -56.16
N LYS A 477 -1.47 -59.95 -56.24
CA LYS A 477 -0.47 -60.54 -55.36
C LYS A 477 0.86 -59.79 -55.40
N VAL A 478 1.35 -59.41 -56.59
CA VAL A 478 2.54 -58.55 -56.74
C VAL A 478 2.31 -57.17 -56.13
N ARG A 479 1.15 -56.53 -56.40
CA ARG A 479 0.78 -55.24 -55.79
C ARG A 479 0.69 -55.33 -54.27
N ALA A 480 0.04 -56.36 -53.73
CA ALA A 480 -0.08 -56.60 -52.29
C ALA A 480 1.29 -56.86 -51.63
N GLN A 481 2.16 -57.65 -52.27
CA GLN A 481 3.54 -57.85 -51.79
C GLN A 481 4.37 -56.56 -51.86
N GLN A 482 4.17 -55.71 -52.86
CA GLN A 482 4.85 -54.42 -52.96
C GLN A 482 4.34 -53.41 -51.93
N VAL A 483 3.03 -53.40 -51.63
CA VAL A 483 2.44 -52.65 -50.51
C VAL A 483 2.97 -53.17 -49.16
N LEU A 484 3.07 -54.49 -48.96
CA LEU A 484 3.62 -55.06 -47.73
C LEU A 484 5.12 -54.77 -47.57
N LYS A 485 5.92 -54.85 -48.65
CA LYS A 485 7.35 -54.50 -48.62
C LYS A 485 7.57 -53.01 -48.37
N SER A 486 6.81 -52.14 -49.05
CA SER A 486 6.89 -50.69 -48.84
C SER A 486 6.33 -50.26 -47.48
N LYS A 487 5.37 -50.99 -46.92
CA LYS A 487 4.93 -50.83 -45.53
C LYS A 487 6.04 -51.27 -44.58
N ALA A 488 6.60 -52.47 -44.73
CA ALA A 488 7.69 -52.95 -43.88
C ALA A 488 8.93 -52.02 -43.91
N SER A 489 9.30 -51.45 -45.06
CA SER A 489 10.39 -50.46 -45.12
C SER A 489 10.05 -49.13 -44.43
N LYS A 490 8.77 -48.72 -44.44
CA LYS A 490 8.30 -47.55 -43.69
C LYS A 490 8.24 -47.84 -42.20
N ASP A 491 7.75 -49.00 -41.80
CA ASP A 491 7.68 -49.45 -40.40
C ASP A 491 9.11 -49.54 -39.81
N VAL A 492 10.12 -49.96 -40.59
CA VAL A 492 11.54 -49.93 -40.19
C VAL A 492 12.11 -48.50 -40.12
N GLY A 493 11.66 -47.57 -40.97
CA GLY A 493 12.01 -46.15 -40.86
C GLY A 493 11.44 -45.52 -39.59
N LEU A 494 10.13 -45.70 -39.35
CA LEU A 494 9.42 -45.26 -38.16
C LEU A 494 9.99 -45.88 -36.88
N ALA A 495 10.44 -47.14 -36.91
CA ALA A 495 11.10 -47.77 -35.77
C ALA A 495 12.42 -47.06 -35.40
N LYS A 496 13.24 -46.67 -36.40
CA LYS A 496 14.47 -45.90 -36.18
C LYS A 496 14.19 -44.49 -35.68
N GLU A 497 13.22 -43.79 -36.26
CA GLU A 497 12.79 -42.47 -35.78
C GLU A 497 12.30 -42.53 -34.32
N LEU A 498 11.61 -43.62 -33.93
CA LEU A 498 11.22 -43.88 -32.54
C LEU A 498 12.40 -44.25 -31.62
N GLU A 499 13.44 -44.89 -32.13
CA GLU A 499 14.68 -45.18 -31.39
C GLU A 499 15.49 -43.89 -31.18
N GLU A 500 15.74 -43.11 -32.23
CA GLU A 500 16.37 -41.79 -32.18
C GLU A 500 15.63 -40.84 -31.23
N ALA A 501 14.29 -40.81 -31.27
CA ALA A 501 13.48 -40.03 -30.33
C ALA A 501 13.59 -40.53 -28.88
N ARG A 502 13.77 -41.83 -28.65
CA ARG A 502 14.01 -42.40 -27.31
C ARG A 502 15.40 -42.06 -26.79
N GLU A 503 16.42 -42.09 -27.65
CA GLU A 503 17.78 -41.68 -27.33
C GLU A 503 17.84 -40.19 -26.98
N GLN A 504 17.21 -39.33 -27.78
CA GLN A 504 17.07 -37.90 -27.47
C GLN A 504 16.32 -37.67 -26.15
N LEU A 505 15.26 -38.43 -25.86
CA LEU A 505 14.56 -38.37 -24.58
C LEU A 505 15.41 -38.89 -23.40
N ALA A 506 16.30 -39.87 -23.61
CA ALA A 506 17.25 -40.32 -22.61
C ALA A 506 18.31 -39.25 -22.34
N GLU A 507 18.94 -38.70 -23.38
CA GLU A 507 19.91 -37.60 -23.25
C GLU A 507 19.29 -36.37 -22.55
N LEU A 508 18.05 -36.02 -22.87
CA LEU A 508 17.37 -34.89 -22.22
C LEU A 508 17.06 -35.17 -20.75
N ARG A 509 16.78 -36.42 -20.37
CA ARG A 509 16.63 -36.83 -18.97
C ARG A 509 17.96 -36.78 -18.24
N ASP A 510 19.03 -37.28 -18.83
CA ASP A 510 20.37 -37.26 -18.23
C ASP A 510 20.87 -35.81 -18.07
N LYS A 511 20.67 -34.96 -19.07
CA LYS A 511 20.94 -33.51 -19.00
C LYS A 511 20.10 -32.85 -17.90
N HIS A 512 18.83 -33.24 -17.73
CA HIS A 512 17.97 -32.72 -16.67
C HIS A 512 18.46 -33.14 -15.27
N VAL A 513 18.85 -34.40 -15.09
CA VAL A 513 19.41 -34.91 -13.83
C VAL A 513 20.74 -34.23 -13.51
N LEU A 514 21.63 -34.05 -14.48
CA LEU A 514 22.89 -33.32 -14.29
C LEU A 514 22.66 -31.84 -13.93
N LEU A 515 21.68 -31.18 -14.54
CA LEU A 515 21.31 -29.81 -14.20
C LEU A 515 20.66 -29.71 -12.80
N GLN A 516 19.88 -30.72 -12.39
CA GLN A 516 19.35 -30.82 -11.02
C GLN A 516 20.48 -30.98 -10.00
N LEU A 517 21.41 -31.91 -10.23
CA LEU A 517 22.56 -32.12 -9.34
C LEU A 517 23.44 -30.87 -9.24
N ALA A 518 23.74 -30.21 -10.36
CA ALA A 518 24.50 -28.95 -10.34
C ALA A 518 23.75 -27.82 -9.61
N ALA A 519 22.42 -27.74 -9.74
CA ALA A 519 21.61 -26.81 -8.96
C ALA A 519 21.68 -27.12 -7.47
N ASP A 520 21.50 -28.39 -7.07
CA ASP A 520 21.58 -28.84 -5.68
C ASP A 520 22.98 -28.61 -5.07
N GLU A 521 24.06 -28.80 -5.85
CA GLU A 521 25.44 -28.50 -5.45
C GLU A 521 25.66 -27.01 -5.22
N THR A 522 25.21 -26.14 -6.14
CA THR A 522 25.31 -24.67 -5.94
C THR A 522 24.44 -24.19 -4.77
N GLU A 523 23.27 -24.80 -4.56
CA GLU A 523 22.41 -24.47 -3.41
C GLU A 523 23.07 -24.90 -2.09
N GLN A 524 23.73 -26.06 -2.05
CA GLN A 524 24.50 -26.50 -0.89
C GLN A 524 25.70 -25.58 -0.60
N GLN A 525 26.43 -25.14 -1.63
CA GLN A 525 27.52 -24.18 -1.49
C GLN A 525 27.00 -22.86 -0.89
N HIS A 526 25.93 -22.28 -1.45
CA HIS A 526 25.34 -21.06 -0.91
C HIS A 526 24.75 -21.22 0.50
N ARG A 527 24.20 -22.39 0.86
CA ARG A 527 23.77 -22.70 2.23
C ARG A 527 24.97 -22.70 3.20
N GLN A 528 26.08 -23.33 2.82
CA GLN A 528 27.32 -23.33 3.62
C GLN A 528 27.92 -21.93 3.76
N GLU A 529 27.96 -21.13 2.68
CA GLU A 529 28.37 -19.73 2.71
C GLU A 529 27.48 -18.90 3.66
N LEU A 530 26.16 -19.05 3.57
CA LEU A 530 25.21 -18.37 4.46
C LEU A 530 25.37 -18.79 5.92
N GLU A 531 25.68 -20.05 6.20
CA GLU A 531 25.99 -20.53 7.54
C GLU A 531 27.31 -19.97 8.07
N ALA A 532 28.36 -19.95 7.26
CA ALA A 532 29.63 -19.31 7.61
C ALA A 532 29.44 -17.81 7.90
N ARG A 533 28.72 -17.07 7.05
CA ARG A 533 28.40 -15.65 7.29
C ARG A 533 27.56 -15.43 8.54
N LYS A 534 26.61 -16.31 8.85
CA LYS A 534 25.85 -16.26 10.13
C LYS A 534 26.76 -16.48 11.34
N GLN A 535 27.71 -17.42 11.25
CA GLN A 535 28.70 -17.67 12.30
C GLN A 535 29.61 -16.45 12.48
N GLU A 536 30.19 -15.90 11.41
CA GLU A 536 30.97 -14.64 11.43
C GLU A 536 30.20 -13.49 12.09
N LEU A 537 28.95 -13.25 11.69
CA LEU A 537 28.10 -12.22 12.29
C LEU A 537 27.84 -12.46 13.77
N SER A 538 27.57 -13.71 14.19
CA SER A 538 27.39 -14.03 15.61
C SER A 538 28.66 -13.82 16.43
N GLN A 539 29.84 -14.10 15.87
CA GLN A 539 31.13 -13.87 16.52
C GLN A 539 31.40 -12.37 16.66
N LEU A 540 31.18 -11.59 15.59
CA LEU A 540 31.29 -10.12 15.62
C LEU A 540 30.33 -9.48 16.63
N GLN A 541 29.09 -9.96 16.72
CA GLN A 541 28.12 -9.52 17.74
C GLN A 541 28.60 -9.84 19.16
N GLN A 542 29.17 -11.02 19.39
CA GLN A 542 29.74 -11.40 20.69
C GLN A 542 30.96 -10.54 21.06
N LEU A 543 31.87 -10.30 20.11
CA LEU A 543 33.04 -9.43 20.31
C LEU A 543 32.61 -8.00 20.61
N HIS A 544 31.71 -7.42 19.81
CA HIS A 544 31.19 -6.07 20.04
C HIS A 544 30.50 -5.96 21.41
N ARG A 545 29.72 -6.96 21.82
CA ARG A 545 29.12 -7.02 23.16
C ARG A 545 30.19 -7.05 24.26
N GLN A 546 31.24 -7.85 24.11
CA GLN A 546 32.35 -7.90 25.07
C GLN A 546 33.11 -6.56 25.13
N GLU A 547 33.29 -5.88 24.00
CA GLU A 547 33.90 -4.54 23.94
C GLU A 547 33.02 -3.49 24.63
N LEU A 548 31.70 -3.51 24.41
CA LEU A 548 30.76 -2.66 25.13
C LEU A 548 30.79 -2.91 26.64
N GLU A 549 30.78 -4.18 27.07
CA GLU A 549 30.87 -4.57 28.48
C GLU A 549 32.19 -4.11 29.10
N ARG A 550 33.33 -4.26 28.40
CA ARG A 550 34.64 -3.72 28.81
C ARG A 550 34.63 -2.21 28.95
N CYS A 551 34.15 -1.48 27.94
CA CYS A 551 34.04 -0.02 27.98
C CYS A 551 33.15 0.45 29.16
N GLN A 552 32.02 -0.21 29.41
CA GLN A 552 31.15 0.09 30.55
C GLN A 552 31.86 -0.13 31.90
N LEU A 553 32.62 -1.22 32.04
CA LEU A 553 33.42 -1.48 33.23
C LEU A 553 34.51 -0.41 33.42
N GLU A 554 35.25 -0.05 32.36
CA GLU A 554 36.23 1.03 32.42
C GLU A 554 35.61 2.37 32.83
N PHE A 555 34.43 2.72 32.31
CA PHE A 555 33.74 3.95 32.73
C PHE A 555 33.28 3.90 34.19
N ARG A 556 32.80 2.74 34.68
CA ARG A 556 32.44 2.54 36.09
C ARG A 556 33.68 2.65 37.00
N GLU A 557 34.80 2.04 36.63
CA GLU A 557 36.06 2.19 37.37
C GLU A 557 36.55 3.64 37.42
N ARG A 558 36.47 4.37 36.30
CA ARG A 558 36.84 5.79 36.25
C ARG A 558 35.92 6.64 37.13
N ALA A 559 34.61 6.35 37.15
CA ALA A 559 33.66 7.03 38.03
C ALA A 559 33.97 6.77 39.52
N LEU A 560 34.18 5.51 39.92
CA LEU A 560 34.53 5.14 41.29
C LEU A 560 35.84 5.80 41.76
N ARG A 561 36.87 5.87 40.90
CA ARG A 561 38.13 6.57 41.22
C ARG A 561 37.91 8.07 41.47
N LEU A 562 37.08 8.73 40.66
CA LEU A 562 36.72 10.14 40.87
C LEU A 562 35.89 10.33 42.14
N GLU A 563 34.96 9.43 42.44
CA GLU A 563 34.20 9.46 43.71
C GLU A 563 35.13 9.32 44.92
N GLU A 564 36.06 8.35 44.91
CA GLU A 564 37.08 8.20 45.95
C GLU A 564 37.95 9.45 46.11
N GLU A 565 38.36 10.10 45.02
CA GLU A 565 39.13 11.33 45.05
C GLU A 565 38.32 12.49 45.64
N MET A 566 37.03 12.61 45.30
CA MET A 566 36.11 13.58 45.89
C MET A 566 35.86 13.31 47.38
N HIS A 567 35.78 12.04 47.80
CA HIS A 567 35.73 11.67 49.22
C HIS A 567 37.02 12.09 49.94
N LYS A 568 38.19 11.72 49.42
CA LYS A 568 39.51 12.15 49.96
C LYS A 568 39.64 13.67 50.04
N GLN A 569 39.06 14.43 49.10
CA GLN A 569 39.01 15.90 49.16
C GLN A 569 38.07 16.42 50.26
N ARG A 570 36.88 15.84 50.42
CA ARG A 570 35.93 16.18 51.51
C ARG A 570 36.55 15.90 52.88
N ASP A 571 37.18 14.75 53.06
CA ASP A 571 37.80 14.35 54.33
C ASP A 571 38.95 15.30 54.70
N ARG A 572 39.77 15.71 53.73
CA ARG A 572 40.80 16.76 53.92
C ARG A 572 40.19 18.10 54.28
N ALA A 573 39.11 18.52 53.63
CA ALA A 573 38.43 19.78 53.95
C ALA A 573 37.82 19.75 55.36
N LEU A 574 37.21 18.63 55.76
CA LEU A 574 36.69 18.43 57.12
C LEU A 574 37.81 18.44 58.17
N ALA A 575 38.96 17.83 57.87
CA ALA A 575 40.14 17.88 58.76
C ALA A 575 40.66 19.30 58.95
N VAL A 576 40.80 20.07 57.85
CA VAL A 576 41.22 21.49 57.92
C VAL A 576 40.18 22.34 58.67
N LEU A 577 38.88 22.12 58.47
CA LEU A 577 37.84 22.80 59.25
C LEU A 577 37.97 22.49 60.75
N ALA A 578 38.15 21.21 61.12
CA ALA A 578 38.35 20.82 62.52
C ALA A 578 39.65 21.39 63.12
N GLU A 579 40.70 21.60 62.33
CA GLU A 579 41.90 22.33 62.74
C GLU A 579 41.61 23.82 62.96
N LYS A 580 40.91 24.48 62.03
CA LYS A 580 40.48 25.89 62.20
C LYS A 580 39.55 26.09 63.38
N ASP A 581 38.62 25.16 63.65
CA ASP A 581 37.73 25.22 64.81
C ASP A 581 38.53 25.14 66.12
N ARG A 582 39.54 24.25 66.21
CA ARG A 582 40.46 24.19 67.35
C ARG A 582 41.30 25.46 67.51
N GLU A 583 41.79 26.03 66.41
CA GLU A 583 42.49 27.33 66.44
C GLU A 583 41.55 28.45 66.93
N LEU A 584 40.30 28.48 66.49
CA LEU A 584 39.28 29.44 66.96
C LEU A 584 38.94 29.23 68.43
N GLU A 585 38.86 28.00 68.92
CA GLU A 585 38.70 27.66 70.34
C GLU A 585 39.90 28.14 71.17
N GLN A 586 41.12 27.91 70.70
CA GLN A 586 42.35 28.42 71.33
C GLN A 586 42.39 29.95 71.37
N LEU A 587 42.03 30.62 70.27
CA LEU A 587 41.94 32.08 70.21
C LEU A 587 40.85 32.63 71.14
N ARG A 588 39.68 31.97 71.23
CA ARG A 588 38.62 32.32 72.19
C ARG A 588 39.10 32.15 73.64
N ALA A 589 39.81 31.07 73.95
CA ALA A 589 40.39 30.84 75.27
C ALA A 589 41.45 31.90 75.63
N LEU A 590 42.30 32.31 74.68
CA LEU A 590 43.31 33.36 74.87
C LEU A 590 42.71 34.78 74.95
N THR A 591 41.58 35.01 74.27
CA THR A 591 40.87 36.32 74.28
C THR A 591 40.04 36.50 75.56
N LEU A 592 39.85 35.45 76.37
CA LEU A 592 39.23 35.51 77.68
C LEU A 592 40.30 35.65 78.78
N PRO A 593 40.89 36.84 78.92
CA PRO A 593 40.61 37.56 80.16
C PRO A 593 40.53 39.08 79.98
N HIS A 594 39.38 39.62 79.55
CA HIS A 594 38.95 41.00 79.87
C HIS A 594 37.42 41.11 79.86
N GLY A 595 36.78 40.69 80.96
CA GLY A 595 35.35 40.94 81.18
C GLY A 595 35.09 42.43 81.49
N PRO A 596 34.02 43.05 80.95
CA PRO A 596 33.77 44.47 81.14
C PRO A 596 33.30 44.76 82.57
N LYS A 597 34.16 45.38 83.38
CA LYS A 597 33.78 45.84 84.73
C LYS A 597 33.01 47.15 84.65
N SER A 598 31.78 47.13 85.14
CA SER A 598 30.94 48.30 85.38
C SER A 598 31.48 49.15 86.52
N SER A 599 31.68 50.45 86.26
CA SER A 599 31.75 51.60 87.20
C SER A 599 31.81 52.85 86.31
N ARG A 600 30.73 53.62 86.08
CA ARG A 600 29.92 54.43 87.00
C ARG A 600 30.75 55.54 87.69
N GLU A 601 30.93 56.68 87.02
CA GLU A 601 30.63 58.06 87.50
C GLU A 601 31.21 59.15 86.58
N GLY A 602 30.54 60.31 86.50
CA GLY A 602 31.24 61.60 86.40
C GLY A 602 31.49 62.28 85.03
N GLY A 603 30.47 62.96 84.48
CA GLY A 603 30.64 64.30 83.87
C GLY A 603 31.16 64.42 82.41
N PRO A 604 30.96 65.60 81.76
CA PRO A 604 31.19 65.77 80.32
C PRO A 604 32.46 66.60 79.97
N GLY A 605 33.03 66.38 78.78
CA GLY A 605 34.03 67.28 78.21
C GLY A 605 34.85 66.70 77.05
N ASP A 606 34.63 67.26 75.87
CA ASP A 606 35.50 67.40 74.69
C ASP A 606 36.33 66.23 74.11
N VAL A 607 36.23 66.14 72.78
CA VAL A 607 37.02 65.31 71.85
C VAL A 607 38.24 66.15 71.41
N PRO A 608 39.43 65.57 71.22
CA PRO A 608 39.79 65.19 69.85
C PRO A 608 40.51 63.84 69.70
N SER A 609 40.27 63.23 68.54
CA SER A 609 40.92 62.01 68.06
C SER A 609 42.44 62.13 67.95
N GLN A 610 43.16 61.18 68.55
CA GLN A 610 44.35 60.56 67.95
C GLN A 610 44.64 59.20 68.62
N ASP A 611 45.59 58.45 68.07
CA ASP A 611 46.14 57.18 68.61
C ASP A 611 45.32 55.89 68.44
N CYS A 612 44.91 55.62 67.19
CA CYS A 612 44.64 54.25 66.70
C CYS A 612 45.60 53.82 65.56
N SER A 613 46.79 54.40 65.46
CA SER A 613 47.72 54.17 64.33
C SER A 613 48.87 53.21 64.60
N GLU A 614 49.12 52.80 65.86
CA GLU A 614 50.32 52.00 66.21
C GLU A 614 50.03 50.51 66.48
N ILE A 615 48.77 50.08 66.47
CA ILE A 615 48.40 48.65 66.61
C ILE A 615 48.36 47.93 65.25
N LEU A 616 48.24 48.67 64.13
CA LEU A 616 48.19 48.10 62.78
C LEU A 616 49.49 47.41 62.30
N PRO A 617 50.72 47.86 62.62
CA PRO A 617 51.94 47.18 62.16
C PRO A 617 52.06 45.74 62.68
N GLN A 618 51.67 45.51 63.94
CA GLN A 618 51.82 44.19 64.57
C GLN A 618 50.68 43.22 64.19
N ALA A 619 49.48 43.73 63.92
CA ALA A 619 48.41 42.95 63.31
C ALA A 619 48.77 42.47 61.88
N LEU A 620 49.47 43.29 61.10
CA LEU A 620 49.89 42.93 59.74
C LEU A 620 51.06 41.94 59.69
N GLN A 621 51.94 41.90 60.71
CA GLN A 621 52.99 40.88 60.80
C GLN A 621 52.44 39.49 61.18
N LEU A 622 51.33 39.42 61.93
CA LEU A 622 50.58 38.17 62.15
C LEU A 622 49.78 37.72 60.90
N CYS A 623 49.50 38.62 59.95
CA CYS A 623 48.87 38.30 58.67
C CYS A 623 49.82 37.68 57.61
N SER A 624 51.06 37.36 57.99
CA SER A 624 51.94 36.46 57.21
C SER A 624 51.31 35.06 57.04
N GLY A 625 50.35 34.67 57.89
CA GLY A 625 49.54 33.46 57.75
C GLY A 625 48.50 33.45 56.62
N SER A 626 48.47 34.45 55.73
CA SER A 626 47.58 34.47 54.55
C SER A 626 48.16 33.80 53.29
N GLU A 627 49.49 33.62 53.24
CA GLU A 627 50.18 32.86 52.18
C GLU A 627 49.65 31.43 51.95
N PRO A 628 49.38 30.58 52.97
CA PRO A 628 48.91 29.21 52.74
C PRO A 628 47.60 29.13 51.94
N THR A 629 46.69 30.11 52.04
CA THR A 629 45.46 30.13 51.23
C THR A 629 45.77 30.37 49.76
N PHE A 630 46.73 31.25 49.45
CA PHE A 630 47.17 31.52 48.08
C PHE A 630 47.97 30.34 47.50
N PHE A 631 48.84 29.71 48.30
CA PHE A 631 49.57 28.50 47.91
C PHE A 631 48.64 27.29 47.67
N LEU A 632 47.64 27.05 48.53
CA LEU A 632 46.66 25.98 48.34
C LEU A 632 45.79 26.22 47.10
N TYR A 633 45.40 27.47 46.81
CA TYR A 633 44.68 27.80 45.59
C TYR A 633 45.56 27.63 44.33
N ALA A 634 46.82 28.06 44.39
CA ALA A 634 47.79 27.83 43.31
C ALA A 634 48.06 26.32 43.09
N GLU A 635 48.13 25.52 44.15
CA GLU A 635 48.28 24.06 44.05
C GLU A 635 47.02 23.40 43.45
N GLN A 636 45.83 23.86 43.83
CA GLN A 636 44.58 23.39 43.22
C GLN A 636 44.48 23.78 41.74
N LEU A 637 44.94 24.97 41.36
CA LEU A 637 45.06 25.37 39.95
C LEU A 637 46.06 24.47 39.21
N ALA A 638 47.26 24.24 39.76
CA ALA A 638 48.26 23.36 39.15
C ALA A 638 47.75 21.93 38.96
N ARG A 639 47.00 21.37 39.94
CA ARG A 639 46.35 20.06 39.80
C ARG A 639 45.32 20.06 38.67
N LYS A 640 44.44 21.06 38.61
CA LYS A 640 43.48 21.24 37.50
C LYS A 640 44.17 21.42 36.15
N GLU A 641 45.29 22.13 36.07
CA GLU A 641 46.08 22.28 34.84
C GLU A 641 46.70 20.96 34.40
N VAL A 642 47.19 20.13 35.33
CA VAL A 642 47.69 18.77 35.05
C VAL A 642 46.55 17.85 34.58
N GLU A 643 45.39 17.89 35.21
CA GLU A 643 44.18 17.16 34.78
C GLU A 643 43.72 17.61 33.38
N ILE A 644 43.65 18.92 33.13
CA ILE A 644 43.33 19.48 31.81
C ILE A 644 44.38 19.06 30.77
N ALA A 645 45.67 19.04 31.12
CA ALA A 645 46.72 18.56 30.23
C ALA A 645 46.62 17.05 29.96
N ALA A 646 46.24 16.24 30.95
CA ALA A 646 45.99 14.81 30.80
C ALA A 646 44.76 14.54 29.91
N LEU A 647 43.65 15.26 30.14
CA LEU A 647 42.45 15.20 29.32
C LEU A 647 42.71 15.67 27.87
N ARG A 648 43.48 16.74 27.67
CA ARG A 648 43.94 17.18 26.33
C ARG A 648 44.79 16.11 25.65
N LYS A 649 45.72 15.46 26.36
CA LYS A 649 46.50 14.32 25.83
C LYS A 649 45.62 13.11 25.50
N HIS A 650 44.61 12.80 26.31
CA HIS A 650 43.68 11.70 26.03
C HIS A 650 42.78 12.01 24.83
N LYS A 651 42.22 13.22 24.76
CA LYS A 651 41.49 13.73 23.60
C LYS A 651 42.35 13.61 22.33
N HIS A 652 43.59 14.09 22.34
CA HIS A 652 44.47 14.00 21.18
C HIS A 652 44.77 12.55 20.75
N ARG A 653 44.93 11.62 21.72
CA ARG A 653 45.06 10.18 21.41
C ARG A 653 43.80 9.62 20.73
N LEU A 654 42.61 10.00 21.21
CA LEU A 654 41.34 9.59 20.60
C LEU A 654 41.14 10.22 19.21
N GLU A 655 41.51 11.49 19.01
CA GLU A 655 41.50 12.15 17.69
C GLU A 655 42.43 11.45 16.70
N VAL A 656 43.65 11.09 17.13
CA VAL A 656 44.60 10.32 16.30
C VAL A 656 44.07 8.91 16.00
N GLN A 657 43.44 8.24 16.97
CA GLN A 657 42.79 6.94 16.73
C GLN A 657 41.61 7.07 15.75
N LEU A 658 40.78 8.12 15.86
CA LEU A 658 39.70 8.40 14.90
C LEU A 658 40.25 8.65 13.50
N HIS A 659 41.30 9.46 13.34
CA HIS A 659 41.95 9.67 12.04
C HIS A 659 42.56 8.39 11.48
N GLN A 660 43.14 7.52 12.32
CA GLN A 660 43.65 6.21 11.90
C GLN A 660 42.52 5.26 11.48
N LEU A 661 41.39 5.23 12.19
CA LEU A 661 40.22 4.44 11.83
C LEU A 661 39.56 4.95 10.55
N GLN A 662 39.42 6.26 10.39
CA GLN A 662 38.95 6.88 9.14
C GLN A 662 39.90 6.56 7.96
N GLY A 663 41.22 6.64 8.17
CA GLY A 663 42.20 6.26 7.16
C GLY A 663 42.14 4.78 6.77
N ARG A 664 41.86 3.88 7.72
CA ARG A 664 41.62 2.45 7.45
C ARG A 664 40.33 2.24 6.67
N ALA A 665 39.23 2.87 7.10
CA ALA A 665 37.94 2.79 6.42
C ALA A 665 38.03 3.30 4.96
N LEU A 666 38.73 4.41 4.72
CA LEU A 666 38.98 4.91 3.35
C LEU A 666 39.82 3.92 2.53
N ALA A 667 40.86 3.31 3.11
CA ALA A 667 41.67 2.30 2.43
C ALA A 667 40.89 1.00 2.15
N GLU A 668 39.94 0.62 3.01
CA GLU A 668 39.00 -0.49 2.81
C GLU A 668 37.97 -0.15 1.73
N GLU A 669 37.41 1.07 1.73
CA GLU A 669 36.55 1.57 0.63
C GLU A 669 37.28 1.55 -0.72
N ASP A 670 38.53 2.01 -0.79
CA ASP A 670 39.30 2.02 -2.03
C ASP A 670 39.64 0.60 -2.52
N ARG A 671 39.98 -0.34 -1.63
CA ARG A 671 40.11 -1.77 -1.97
C ARG A 671 38.81 -2.34 -2.51
N HIS A 672 37.68 -2.08 -1.85
CA HIS A 672 36.38 -2.54 -2.33
C HIS A 672 35.97 -1.88 -3.65
N ARG A 673 36.35 -0.63 -3.92
CA ARG A 673 36.18 0.02 -5.23
C ARG A 673 37.03 -0.66 -6.30
N GLU A 674 38.27 -1.03 -6.01
CA GLU A 674 39.16 -1.79 -6.91
C GLU A 674 38.62 -3.20 -7.17
N GLU A 675 38.21 -3.94 -6.14
CA GLU A 675 37.57 -5.26 -6.25
C GLU A 675 36.28 -5.20 -7.09
N VAL A 676 35.40 -4.23 -6.83
CA VAL A 676 34.18 -4.02 -7.62
C VAL A 676 34.50 -3.62 -9.06
N ALA A 677 35.55 -2.85 -9.31
CA ALA A 677 36.01 -2.53 -10.66
C ALA A 677 36.57 -3.77 -11.39
N ALA A 678 37.36 -4.60 -10.71
CA ALA A 678 37.90 -5.86 -11.24
C ALA A 678 36.77 -6.84 -11.58
N LEU A 679 35.86 -7.11 -10.65
CA LEU A 679 34.69 -7.98 -10.85
C LEU A 679 33.77 -7.47 -11.97
N ARG A 680 33.55 -6.14 -12.06
CA ARG A 680 32.82 -5.54 -13.20
C ARG A 680 33.57 -5.77 -14.51
N GLY A 681 34.90 -5.71 -14.51
CA GLY A 681 35.74 -6.03 -15.65
C GLY A 681 35.62 -7.50 -16.07
N GLU A 682 35.60 -8.44 -15.13
CA GLU A 682 35.41 -9.87 -15.37
C GLU A 682 34.01 -10.20 -15.89
N ILE A 683 32.97 -9.61 -15.30
CA ILE A 683 31.59 -9.71 -15.81
C ILE A 683 31.52 -9.18 -17.25
N GLN A 684 32.13 -8.02 -17.54
CA GLN A 684 32.17 -7.48 -18.89
C GLN A 684 32.94 -8.38 -19.87
N LYS A 685 34.04 -9.02 -19.45
CA LYS A 685 34.75 -10.03 -20.26
C LYS A 685 33.82 -11.22 -20.56
N SER A 686 33.24 -11.84 -19.52
CA SER A 686 32.31 -12.97 -19.67
C SER A 686 31.11 -12.64 -20.56
N CYS A 687 30.53 -11.45 -20.43
CA CYS A 687 29.46 -10.99 -21.32
C CYS A 687 29.92 -10.87 -22.78
N ARG A 688 31.16 -10.39 -23.04
CA ARG A 688 31.71 -10.32 -24.40
C ARG A 688 31.98 -11.71 -24.96
N ASP A 689 32.49 -12.63 -24.15
CA ASP A 689 32.80 -14.00 -24.56
C ASP A 689 31.53 -14.78 -24.90
N LYS A 690 30.49 -14.72 -24.05
CA LYS A 690 29.14 -15.22 -24.38
C LYS A 690 28.52 -14.57 -25.62
N SER A 691 28.85 -13.30 -25.90
CA SER A 691 28.39 -12.62 -27.12
C SER A 691 29.16 -13.09 -28.36
N ARG A 692 30.43 -13.49 -28.22
CA ARG A 692 31.29 -14.02 -29.28
C ARG A 692 30.90 -15.44 -29.68
N GLU A 693 30.38 -16.25 -28.77
CA GLU A 693 29.89 -17.62 -29.03
C GLU A 693 28.78 -17.67 -30.10
N GLY A 694 28.03 -16.59 -30.29
CA GLY A 694 27.03 -16.44 -31.35
C GLY A 694 27.51 -15.77 -32.65
N ALA A 695 28.79 -15.38 -32.74
CA ALA A 695 29.30 -14.63 -33.89
C ALA A 695 29.62 -15.54 -35.09
N ASN A 696 29.12 -15.19 -36.29
CA ASN A 696 29.41 -15.94 -37.51
C ASN A 696 30.90 -15.79 -37.91
N LEU A 697 31.69 -16.83 -37.63
CA LEU A 697 33.13 -16.87 -37.91
C LEU A 697 33.47 -16.78 -39.39
N GLU A 698 32.60 -17.24 -40.30
CA GLU A 698 32.82 -17.12 -41.74
C GLU A 698 32.67 -15.66 -42.21
N TYR A 699 31.68 -14.94 -41.65
CA TYR A 699 31.54 -13.50 -41.88
C TYR A 699 32.76 -12.75 -41.34
N LEU A 700 33.21 -13.05 -40.12
CA LEU A 700 34.42 -12.46 -39.57
C LEU A 700 35.65 -12.74 -40.44
N LYS A 701 35.85 -14.00 -40.87
CA LYS A 701 36.91 -14.40 -41.82
C LYS A 701 36.86 -13.58 -43.10
N ASN A 702 35.67 -13.36 -43.67
CA ASN A 702 35.49 -12.59 -44.89
C ASN A 702 35.76 -11.08 -44.69
N VAL A 703 35.39 -10.50 -43.55
CA VAL A 703 35.69 -9.10 -43.21
C VAL A 703 37.18 -8.91 -42.91
N VAL A 704 37.82 -9.83 -42.20
CA VAL A 704 39.27 -9.83 -41.94
C VAL A 704 40.07 -10.01 -43.24
N TYR A 705 39.65 -10.92 -44.11
CA TYR A 705 40.24 -11.07 -45.45
C TYR A 705 40.15 -9.76 -46.24
N ARG A 706 38.96 -9.14 -46.31
CA ARG A 706 38.77 -7.82 -46.94
C ARG A 706 39.64 -6.74 -46.32
N PHE A 707 39.75 -6.68 -44.99
CA PHE A 707 40.61 -5.72 -44.28
C PHE A 707 42.09 -5.85 -44.67
N LEU A 708 42.59 -7.08 -44.85
CA LEU A 708 43.96 -7.36 -45.28
C LEU A 708 44.18 -7.07 -46.78
N THR A 709 43.19 -7.34 -47.65
CA THR A 709 43.33 -7.17 -49.12
C THR A 709 43.00 -5.77 -49.63
N LEU A 710 42.19 -4.98 -48.92
CA LEU A 710 41.82 -3.62 -49.34
C LEU A 710 43.05 -2.69 -49.31
N PRO A 711 43.30 -1.86 -50.35
CA PRO A 711 44.39 -0.87 -50.33
C PRO A 711 44.00 0.47 -49.67
N ASP A 712 42.71 0.82 -49.67
CA ASP A 712 42.21 2.11 -49.17
C ASP A 712 42.16 2.18 -47.63
N ALA A 713 42.65 3.30 -47.08
CA ALA A 713 42.64 3.58 -45.65
C ALA A 713 41.22 3.75 -45.08
N ARG A 714 40.28 4.33 -45.83
CA ARG A 714 38.89 4.51 -45.35
C ARG A 714 38.12 3.19 -45.33
N GLY A 715 38.21 2.39 -46.39
CA GLY A 715 37.67 1.03 -46.44
C GLY A 715 38.27 0.11 -45.36
N ARG A 716 39.57 0.26 -45.06
CA ARG A 716 40.21 -0.41 -43.90
C ARG A 716 39.64 0.05 -42.57
N GLN A 717 39.42 1.34 -42.34
CA GLN A 717 38.80 1.82 -41.09
C GLN A 717 37.36 1.31 -40.92
N GLN A 718 36.58 1.23 -41.99
CA GLN A 718 35.22 0.69 -41.95
C GLN A 718 35.21 -0.81 -41.63
N THR A 719 36.07 -1.60 -42.30
CA THR A 719 36.20 -3.05 -42.03
C THR A 719 36.81 -3.33 -40.65
N LEU A 720 37.75 -2.51 -40.17
CA LEU A 720 38.24 -2.56 -38.78
C LEU A 720 37.13 -2.26 -37.78
N THR A 721 36.29 -1.26 -38.04
CA THR A 721 35.14 -0.93 -37.18
C THR A 721 34.15 -2.10 -37.12
N ALA A 722 33.90 -2.78 -38.25
CA ALA A 722 33.10 -4.00 -38.27
C ALA A 722 33.75 -5.14 -37.45
N ILE A 723 35.06 -5.38 -37.59
CA ILE A 723 35.80 -6.38 -36.79
C ILE A 723 35.72 -6.05 -35.28
N LEU A 724 35.90 -4.78 -34.90
CA LEU A 724 35.80 -4.30 -33.51
C LEU A 724 34.39 -4.44 -32.91
N ALA A 725 33.36 -4.40 -33.77
CA ALA A 725 31.97 -4.62 -33.39
C ALA A 725 31.67 -6.12 -33.20
N ILE A 726 32.00 -6.95 -34.20
CA ILE A 726 31.77 -8.42 -34.19
C ILE A 726 32.49 -9.09 -33.02
N LEU A 727 33.73 -8.66 -32.71
CA LEU A 727 34.53 -9.21 -31.61
C LEU A 727 34.31 -8.50 -30.26
N HIS A 728 33.35 -7.57 -30.18
CA HIS A 728 32.93 -6.86 -28.96
C HIS A 728 34.09 -6.32 -28.11
N PHE A 729 35.05 -5.63 -28.73
CA PHE A 729 36.22 -5.08 -28.03
C PHE A 729 35.85 -4.06 -26.93
N SER A 730 36.67 -4.01 -25.88
CA SER A 730 36.59 -3.04 -24.77
C SER A 730 36.67 -1.60 -25.28
N PRO A 731 36.02 -0.61 -24.63
CA PRO A 731 36.27 0.80 -24.94
C PRO A 731 37.76 1.16 -24.83
N GLU A 732 38.48 0.62 -23.85
CA GLU A 732 39.93 0.83 -23.66
C GLU A 732 40.77 0.23 -24.80
N GLU A 733 40.42 -0.96 -25.26
CA GLU A 733 41.06 -1.64 -26.40
C GLU A 733 40.77 -0.88 -27.70
N LYS A 734 39.52 -0.46 -27.92
CA LYS A 734 39.12 0.40 -29.06
C LYS A 734 39.88 1.72 -29.07
N LEU A 735 40.04 2.37 -27.92
CA LEU A 735 40.83 3.59 -27.78
C LEU A 735 42.33 3.33 -28.02
N SER A 736 42.86 2.20 -27.57
CA SER A 736 44.26 1.82 -27.81
C SER A 736 44.53 1.53 -29.29
N ILE A 737 43.62 0.81 -29.94
CA ILE A 737 43.66 0.52 -31.39
C ILE A 737 43.51 1.82 -32.18
N ALA A 738 42.58 2.71 -31.82
CA ALA A 738 42.43 4.02 -32.46
C ALA A 738 43.67 4.91 -32.31
N LYS A 739 44.30 4.95 -31.13
CA LYS A 739 45.58 5.64 -30.91
C LYS A 739 46.69 5.05 -31.81
N SER A 740 46.81 3.72 -31.88
CA SER A 740 47.80 3.06 -32.73
C SER A 740 47.56 3.32 -34.23
N SER A 741 46.31 3.32 -34.67
CA SER A 741 45.92 3.60 -36.06
C SER A 741 46.12 5.06 -36.46
N ALA A 742 46.18 5.99 -35.49
CA ALA A 742 46.45 7.40 -35.73
C ALA A 742 47.95 7.73 -35.76
N GLN A 743 48.80 6.91 -35.14
CA GLN A 743 50.24 7.19 -34.97
C GLN A 743 51.15 6.53 -36.02
N GLY A 744 50.64 5.59 -36.82
CA GLY A 744 51.42 5.03 -37.93
C GLY A 744 50.68 3.92 -38.68
N SER A 745 51.08 3.68 -39.93
CA SER A 745 50.58 2.56 -40.72
C SER A 745 50.87 1.23 -40.00
N TRP A 746 49.82 0.50 -39.59
CA TRP A 746 49.91 -0.84 -38.97
C TRP A 746 50.81 -1.81 -39.75
N TRP A 747 50.91 -1.60 -41.06
CA TRP A 747 51.89 -2.23 -41.92
C TRP A 747 52.85 -1.15 -42.42
N LEU A 748 54.04 -1.06 -41.82
CA LEU A 748 55.18 -0.41 -42.44
C LEU A 748 55.30 -0.95 -43.87
N HIS A 749 55.36 -0.06 -44.86
CA HIS A 749 55.60 -0.48 -46.24
C HIS A 749 56.93 -1.23 -46.33
N GLY A 750 56.85 -2.55 -46.44
CA GLY A 750 57.98 -3.40 -46.76
C GLY A 750 58.50 -3.02 -48.14
N LYS A 751 59.56 -2.21 -48.17
CA LYS A 751 60.35 -2.00 -49.38
C LYS A 751 61.16 -3.27 -49.67
N ARG A 752 60.56 -4.22 -50.39
CA ARG A 752 61.16 -4.96 -51.52
C ARG A 752 60.15 -5.92 -52.14
#